data_AF-A0A8C5AU26-F1
#
_entry.id   AF-A0A8C5AU26-F1
#
_cell.length_a   1.000
_cell.length_b   1.000
_cell.length_c   1.000
_cell.angle_alpha   90.00
_cell.angle_beta   90.00
_cell.angle_gamma   90.00
#
_symmetry.space_group_name_H-M   'P 1'
#
loop_
_entity.id
_entity.type
_entity.pdbx_description
1 polymer ?
#
loop_
_entity_poly.entity_id
_entity_poly.type
_entity_poly.pdbx_seq_one_letter_code
_entity_poly.pdbx_strand_id
1 'polypeptide(L)'
;MMMEEEELEFAEDLEAILHLTPEVQLAIEQVFPSQDPLDRADFNAVEYINTLFPTEQSLANIDDVVNKIRLKIRRLDDNIRTVVRGQTNVGQDGRQVKEITRDIKQLDHAKRHLTTSITTLNHLHMLAGGVDSLEAMTRKRQYGEVANLLQGVVNVLEHFHKYMGIPQIRQLSERVKAAQSELGTQILADFEEAFPSQGSRSGGPSNVLRDACLVANVLDPRIRQEIIKKFIRQHLSEYLVLFQENQDVAWLDKIDRRYAWLKRQLVDYEEKYGHMFPEEWCMTERIAVEFCHITRVELAKVMRTRAKEIEVKLLLFAIQRTTNFEGLLAKRFTGCTLTDKKADSPLQSTNPFLEDEAADDPGSEKEEDLDRPRKPKAPDNPFHGIVSKCFEPHLYVYIESQDRNLGELIDRFVADLRAQGPPKAGPEEGGQCCPCMVQCSQLSTGEPMIALSTIFQKYLREYAWKILSGNLPKTSSSSGGLTISSLLKEKEGSEAAKFTVDELCLICSILSTAEYCLATTQQLEEKLKEKVDKVLVERINLTGEMDTFSTVISNSIQLLVQDLDAACDPALTAMSKMPWQSVEHVGDQSPYVTSVIMHIKQNVPIIRDNLASTRKYFTQFCIKFTNSFIPKFINHLFRCKPISMVGAEQCCVRWTRLGGLRGHEPHT
;
A
#
# COMPACT_ATOMS: atom_id res chain seq x y z
N MET A 1 9.42 -31.64 52.31
CA MET A 1 8.61 -32.42 51.36
C MET A 1 7.58 -33.29 52.06
N MET A 2 7.85 -34.49 52.57
CA MET A 2 6.77 -35.30 53.21
C MET A 2 6.11 -34.66 54.45
N MET A 3 6.83 -33.83 55.20
CA MET A 3 6.30 -33.14 56.39
C MET A 3 5.52 -31.85 56.05
N GLU A 4 5.68 -31.32 54.83
CA GLU A 4 4.95 -30.13 54.35
C GLU A 4 3.64 -30.52 53.65
N GLU A 5 3.58 -31.69 53.00
CA GLU A 5 2.35 -32.22 52.41
C GLU A 5 1.31 -32.62 53.48
N GLU A 6 1.73 -33.23 54.59
CA GLU A 6 0.83 -33.55 55.73
C GLU A 6 0.31 -32.30 56.47
N GLU A 7 1.05 -31.18 56.46
CA GLU A 7 0.57 -29.89 57.02
C GLU A 7 -0.41 -29.16 56.08
N LEU A 8 -0.35 -29.42 54.77
CA LEU A 8 -1.25 -28.85 53.75
C LEU A 8 -2.59 -29.59 53.69
N GLU A 9 -2.61 -30.93 53.74
CA GLU A 9 -3.86 -31.71 53.80
C GLU A 9 -4.68 -31.40 55.07
N PHE A 10 -4.01 -31.16 56.21
CA PHE A 10 -4.69 -30.80 57.46
C PHE A 10 -5.23 -29.36 57.46
N ALA A 11 -4.68 -28.47 56.62
CA ALA A 11 -5.15 -27.10 56.47
C ALA A 11 -6.40 -27.01 55.56
N GLU A 12 -6.45 -27.80 54.49
CA GLU A 12 -7.61 -27.89 53.60
C GLU A 12 -8.83 -28.50 54.29
N ASP A 13 -8.64 -29.53 55.12
CA ASP A 13 -9.72 -30.12 55.94
C ASP A 13 -10.25 -29.17 57.02
N LEU A 14 -9.43 -28.23 57.51
CA LEU A 14 -9.86 -27.21 58.47
C LEU A 14 -10.69 -26.11 57.79
N GLU A 15 -10.30 -25.70 56.58
CA GLU A 15 -11.03 -24.71 55.75
C GLU A 15 -12.45 -25.20 55.39
N ALA A 16 -12.60 -26.50 55.13
CA ALA A 16 -13.90 -27.14 54.85
C ALA A 16 -14.83 -27.18 56.07
N ILE A 17 -14.29 -27.28 57.29
CA ILE A 17 -15.07 -27.32 58.55
C ILE A 17 -15.49 -25.90 59.02
N LEU A 18 -14.90 -24.85 58.47
CA LEU A 18 -15.02 -23.47 58.96
C LEU A 18 -15.99 -22.56 58.19
N HIS A 19 -16.70 -23.03 57.15
CA HIS A 19 -17.67 -22.19 56.43
C HIS A 19 -18.98 -21.96 57.23
N LEU A 20 -19.01 -20.90 58.03
CA LEU A 20 -20.21 -20.34 58.66
C LEU A 20 -20.81 -19.27 57.74
N THR A 21 -22.14 -19.19 57.67
CA THR A 21 -22.82 -18.18 56.83
C THR A 21 -22.55 -16.76 57.33
N PRO A 22 -22.53 -15.76 56.44
CA PRO A 22 -22.20 -14.37 56.78
C PRO A 22 -23.12 -13.77 57.87
N GLU A 23 -24.36 -14.25 58.01
CA GLU A 23 -25.24 -13.81 59.11
C GLU A 23 -24.75 -14.29 60.48
N VAL A 24 -24.13 -15.46 60.56
CA VAL A 24 -23.59 -16.01 61.82
C VAL A 24 -22.30 -15.31 62.22
N GLN A 25 -21.49 -14.87 61.25
CA GLN A 25 -20.32 -14.02 61.49
C GLN A 25 -20.69 -12.68 62.11
N LEU A 26 -21.69 -11.99 61.53
CA LEU A 26 -22.22 -10.73 62.05
C LEU A 26 -22.82 -10.86 63.46
N ALA A 27 -23.51 -11.96 63.74
CA ALA A 27 -24.09 -12.22 65.05
C ALA A 27 -23.03 -12.49 66.13
N ILE A 28 -21.90 -13.10 65.78
CA ILE A 28 -20.79 -13.35 66.71
C ILE A 28 -20.06 -12.06 67.06
N GLU A 29 -19.83 -11.17 66.08
CA GLU A 29 -19.21 -9.85 66.29
C GLU A 29 -20.05 -8.92 67.18
N GLN A 30 -21.39 -8.98 67.10
CA GLN A 30 -22.28 -8.14 67.91
C GLN A 30 -22.36 -8.56 69.38
N VAL A 31 -22.12 -9.82 69.71
CA VAL A 31 -22.33 -10.35 71.07
C VAL A 31 -21.03 -10.33 71.90
N PHE A 32 -19.86 -10.37 71.27
CA PHE A 32 -18.56 -10.33 71.94
C PHE A 32 -17.53 -9.48 71.16
N PRO A 33 -17.45 -8.16 71.42
CA PRO A 33 -16.48 -7.30 70.73
C PRO A 33 -15.05 -7.64 71.15
N SER A 34 -14.21 -8.07 70.20
CA SER A 34 -12.75 -8.16 70.42
C SER A 34 -12.16 -6.75 70.57
N GLN A 35 -11.26 -6.58 71.55
CA GLN A 35 -10.49 -5.34 71.74
C GLN A 35 -9.11 -5.37 71.06
N ASP A 36 -8.72 -6.49 70.44
CA ASP A 36 -7.45 -6.58 69.72
C ASP A 36 -7.59 -5.88 68.35
N PRO A 37 -6.74 -4.88 68.05
CA PRO A 37 -6.73 -4.22 66.75
C PRO A 37 -6.51 -5.20 65.56
N LEU A 38 -5.92 -6.37 65.82
CA LEU A 38 -5.65 -7.42 64.82
C LEU A 38 -6.88 -8.28 64.47
N ASP A 39 -7.95 -8.23 65.27
CA ASP A 39 -9.16 -9.05 65.12
C ASP A 39 -10.31 -8.30 64.44
N ARG A 40 -10.06 -7.05 64.04
CA ARG A 40 -11.06 -6.16 63.45
C ARG A 40 -11.34 -6.54 62.00
N ALA A 41 -12.62 -6.64 61.64
CA ALA A 41 -13.06 -6.89 60.26
C ALA A 41 -12.57 -5.82 59.26
N ASP A 42 -12.28 -4.62 59.76
CA ASP A 42 -11.72 -3.46 59.05
C ASP A 42 -10.19 -3.32 59.21
N PHE A 43 -9.48 -4.40 59.55
CA PHE A 43 -8.02 -4.38 59.75
C PHE A 43 -7.29 -3.69 58.60
N ASN A 44 -6.69 -2.55 58.92
CA ASN A 44 -5.89 -1.79 57.98
C ASN A 44 -4.40 -1.98 58.33
N ALA A 45 -3.73 -2.84 57.55
CA ALA A 45 -2.29 -3.07 57.67
C ALA A 45 -1.48 -1.76 57.65
N VAL A 46 -1.99 -0.72 56.98
CA VAL A 46 -1.37 0.61 56.87
C VAL A 46 -1.39 1.37 58.19
N GLU A 47 -2.54 1.45 58.86
CA GLU A 47 -2.64 2.12 60.16
C GLU A 47 -1.79 1.40 61.19
N TYR A 48 -1.82 0.07 61.18
CA TYR A 48 -1.01 -0.74 62.06
C TYR A 48 0.50 -0.51 61.83
N ILE A 49 0.96 -0.49 60.58
CA ILE A 49 2.36 -0.17 60.23
C ILE A 49 2.73 1.27 60.66
N ASN A 50 1.83 2.24 60.50
CA ASN A 50 2.07 3.62 60.94
C ASN A 50 2.17 3.76 62.47
N THR A 51 1.48 2.92 63.25
CA THR A 51 1.69 2.87 64.71
C THR A 51 3.04 2.28 65.10
N LEU A 52 3.61 1.40 64.26
CA LEU A 52 4.90 0.77 64.49
C LEU A 52 6.08 1.66 64.05
N PHE A 53 5.88 2.49 63.02
CA PHE A 53 6.91 3.36 62.44
C PHE A 53 6.45 4.83 62.31
N PRO A 54 6.35 5.57 63.42
CA PRO A 54 5.85 6.94 63.39
C PRO A 54 6.81 7.94 62.71
N THR A 55 8.10 7.63 62.59
CA THR A 55 9.13 8.55 62.06
C THR A 55 10.14 7.84 61.14
N GLU A 56 10.79 8.55 60.23
CA GLU A 56 11.76 8.00 59.27
C GLU A 56 12.93 7.25 59.94
N GLN A 57 13.41 7.75 61.08
CA GLN A 57 14.46 7.11 61.87
C GLN A 57 14.06 5.74 62.44
N SER A 58 12.75 5.48 62.60
CA SER A 58 12.28 4.19 63.10
C SER A 58 12.40 3.07 62.07
N LEU A 59 12.51 3.39 60.76
CA LEU A 59 12.75 2.42 59.70
C LEU A 59 14.14 1.77 59.79
N ALA A 60 15.09 2.38 60.50
CA ALA A 60 16.40 1.78 60.74
C ALA A 60 16.33 0.47 61.57
N ASN A 61 15.26 0.30 62.35
CA ASN A 61 15.04 -0.90 63.18
C ASN A 61 14.02 -1.87 62.55
N ILE A 62 13.78 -1.78 61.24
CA ILE A 62 12.76 -2.58 60.56
C ILE A 62 13.03 -4.08 60.67
N ASP A 63 14.30 -4.50 60.65
CA ASP A 63 14.69 -5.90 60.83
C ASP A 63 14.28 -6.45 62.20
N ASP A 64 14.43 -5.67 63.27
CA ASP A 64 14.03 -6.06 64.64
C ASP A 64 12.52 -6.22 64.75
N VAL A 65 11.75 -5.31 64.12
CA VAL A 65 10.29 -5.35 64.13
C VAL A 65 9.77 -6.51 63.28
N VAL A 66 10.35 -6.76 62.10
CA VAL A 66 10.05 -7.92 61.25
C VAL A 66 10.30 -9.22 62.03
N ASN A 67 11.43 -9.33 62.73
CA ASN A 67 11.74 -10.49 63.56
C ASN A 67 10.75 -10.67 64.73
N LYS A 68 10.34 -9.57 65.37
CA LYS A 68 9.33 -9.59 66.43
C LYS A 68 7.95 -10.06 65.93
N ILE A 69 7.56 -9.66 64.71
CA ILE A 69 6.32 -10.13 64.07
C ILE A 69 6.43 -11.60 63.66
N ARG A 70 7.58 -12.06 63.14
CA ARG A 70 7.82 -13.50 62.86
C ARG A 70 7.65 -14.36 64.12
N LEU A 71 8.17 -13.90 65.25
CA LEU A 71 7.99 -14.57 66.55
C LEU A 71 6.52 -14.59 66.99
N LYS A 72 5.75 -13.53 66.74
CA LYS A 72 4.31 -13.50 67.02
C LYS A 72 3.54 -14.48 66.13
N ILE A 73 3.83 -14.54 64.83
CA ILE A 73 3.20 -15.50 63.90
C ILE A 73 3.46 -16.93 64.36
N ARG A 74 4.72 -17.28 64.69
CA ARG A 74 5.06 -18.60 65.22
C ARG A 74 4.30 -18.95 66.51
N ARG A 75 4.14 -17.99 67.42
CA ARG A 75 3.33 -18.20 68.63
C ARG A 75 1.85 -18.40 68.33
N LEU A 76 1.29 -17.68 67.34
CA LEU A 76 -0.08 -17.92 66.90
C LEU A 76 -0.23 -19.30 66.26
N ASP A 77 0.73 -19.75 65.46
CA ASP A 77 0.75 -21.10 64.90
C ASP A 77 0.75 -22.18 65.99
N ASP A 78 1.57 -22.01 67.03
CA ASP A 78 1.62 -22.90 68.18
C ASP A 78 0.28 -22.90 68.96
N ASN A 79 -0.35 -21.72 69.10
CA ASN A 79 -1.66 -21.59 69.76
C ASN A 79 -2.77 -22.26 68.94
N ILE A 80 -2.84 -22.02 67.62
CA ILE A 80 -3.79 -22.68 66.71
C ILE A 80 -3.60 -24.20 66.77
N ARG A 81 -2.35 -24.67 66.67
CA ARG A 81 -2.01 -26.10 66.79
C ARG A 81 -2.45 -26.70 68.12
N THR A 82 -2.30 -25.97 69.21
CA THR A 82 -2.71 -26.41 70.55
C THR A 82 -4.24 -26.48 70.66
N VAL A 83 -4.96 -25.49 70.13
CA VAL A 83 -6.43 -25.45 70.13
C VAL A 83 -7.03 -26.55 69.25
N VAL A 84 -6.46 -26.79 68.06
CA VAL A 84 -6.86 -27.87 67.14
C VAL A 84 -6.58 -29.26 67.76
N ARG A 85 -5.42 -29.47 68.41
CA ARG A 85 -5.16 -30.71 69.17
C ARG A 85 -6.07 -30.87 70.40
N GLY A 86 -6.55 -29.77 70.98
CA GLY A 86 -7.60 -29.77 71.99
C GLY A 86 -8.93 -30.33 71.47
N GLN A 87 -9.27 -30.07 70.20
CA GLN A 87 -10.49 -30.58 69.55
C GLN A 87 -10.49 -32.11 69.42
N THR A 88 -9.35 -32.75 69.16
CA THR A 88 -9.27 -34.22 69.09
C THR A 88 -9.60 -34.93 70.42
N ASN A 89 -9.57 -34.21 71.55
CA ASN A 89 -9.83 -34.77 72.88
C ASN A 89 -11.23 -34.41 73.45
N VAL A 90 -12.00 -33.52 72.80
CA VAL A 90 -13.31 -33.06 73.28
C VAL A 90 -14.41 -33.65 72.42
N GLY A 91 -15.02 -34.74 72.89
CA GLY A 91 -16.11 -35.42 72.20
C GLY A 91 -17.42 -34.61 72.18
N GLN A 92 -18.00 -34.50 70.98
CA GLN A 92 -19.45 -34.40 70.67
C GLN A 92 -20.34 -33.32 71.32
N ASP A 93 -19.82 -32.25 71.93
CA ASP A 93 -20.66 -31.12 72.36
C ASP A 93 -20.67 -29.96 71.35
N GLY A 94 -21.77 -29.82 70.59
CA GLY A 94 -21.89 -28.87 69.48
C GLY A 94 -21.81 -27.38 69.86
N ARG A 95 -21.86 -27.03 71.15
CA ARG A 95 -21.59 -25.67 71.66
C ARG A 95 -20.10 -25.43 71.88
N GLN A 96 -19.38 -26.38 72.46
CA GLN A 96 -17.92 -26.29 72.64
C GLN A 96 -17.20 -26.30 71.29
N VAL A 97 -17.67 -27.10 70.33
CA VAL A 97 -17.12 -27.08 68.96
C VAL A 97 -17.25 -25.68 68.35
N LYS A 98 -18.40 -25.00 68.49
CA LYS A 98 -18.61 -23.64 67.97
C LYS A 98 -17.70 -22.60 68.63
N GLU A 99 -17.46 -22.71 69.93
CA GLU A 99 -16.54 -21.81 70.65
C GLU A 99 -15.11 -22.02 70.19
N ILE A 100 -14.66 -23.27 70.03
CA ILE A 100 -13.31 -23.59 69.58
C ILE A 100 -13.09 -23.19 68.11
N THR A 101 -14.06 -23.45 67.23
CA THR A 101 -14.06 -23.03 65.82
C THR A 101 -13.97 -21.50 65.69
N ARG A 102 -14.62 -20.74 66.59
CA ARG A 102 -14.51 -19.27 66.64
C ARG A 102 -13.09 -18.82 67.05
N ASP A 103 -12.54 -19.43 68.10
CA ASP A 103 -11.21 -19.06 68.61
C ASP A 103 -10.12 -19.38 67.57
N ILE A 104 -10.26 -20.48 66.81
CA ILE A 104 -9.41 -20.80 65.67
C ILE A 104 -9.52 -19.73 64.57
N LYS A 105 -10.74 -19.28 64.22
CA LYS A 105 -10.91 -18.20 63.21
C LYS A 105 -10.27 -16.89 63.64
N GLN A 106 -10.43 -16.48 64.91
CA GLN A 106 -9.84 -15.25 65.41
C GLN A 106 -8.31 -15.31 65.31
N LEU A 107 -7.72 -16.43 65.73
CA LEU A 107 -6.28 -16.64 65.59
C LEU A 107 -5.84 -16.71 64.12
N ASP A 108 -6.64 -17.30 63.23
CA ASP A 108 -6.33 -17.36 61.80
C ASP A 108 -6.42 -15.98 61.12
N HIS A 109 -7.44 -15.18 61.45
CA HIS A 109 -7.55 -13.78 61.02
C HIS A 109 -6.33 -12.97 61.48
N ALA A 110 -6.00 -13.02 62.77
CA ALA A 110 -4.82 -12.35 63.31
C ALA A 110 -3.51 -12.82 62.64
N LYS A 111 -3.38 -14.12 62.35
CA LYS A 111 -2.23 -14.68 61.61
C LYS A 111 -2.19 -14.14 60.18
N ARG A 112 -3.30 -14.13 59.45
CA ARG A 112 -3.39 -13.63 58.07
C ARG A 112 -3.08 -12.13 57.98
N HIS A 113 -3.56 -11.36 58.95
CA HIS A 113 -3.30 -9.93 59.07
C HIS A 113 -1.83 -9.61 59.42
N LEU A 114 -1.21 -10.39 60.32
CA LEU A 114 0.23 -10.30 60.60
C LEU A 114 1.09 -10.73 59.39
N THR A 115 0.70 -11.79 58.69
CA THR A 115 1.37 -12.26 57.46
C THR A 115 1.30 -11.21 56.35
N THR A 116 0.16 -10.55 56.19
CA THR A 116 0.01 -9.45 55.23
C THR A 116 0.89 -8.25 55.62
N SER A 117 0.95 -7.94 56.92
CA SER A 117 1.76 -6.84 57.46
C SER A 117 3.26 -7.10 57.30
N ILE A 118 3.73 -8.32 57.56
CA ILE A 118 5.15 -8.67 57.42
C ILE A 118 5.60 -8.68 55.96
N THR A 119 4.78 -9.15 55.03
CA THR A 119 5.09 -9.09 53.59
C THR A 119 5.19 -7.64 53.13
N THR A 120 4.27 -6.79 53.56
CA THR A 120 4.30 -5.34 53.29
C THR A 120 5.55 -4.68 53.88
N LEU A 121 5.93 -5.06 55.12
CA LEU A 121 7.15 -4.57 55.77
C LEU A 121 8.43 -5.04 55.08
N ASN A 122 8.50 -6.29 54.63
CA ASN A 122 9.64 -6.80 53.87
C ASN A 122 9.78 -6.05 52.54
N HIS A 123 8.68 -5.80 51.84
CA HIS A 123 8.71 -4.99 50.61
C HIS A 123 9.12 -3.54 50.89
N LEU A 124 8.69 -2.96 52.01
CA LEU A 124 9.11 -1.63 52.44
C LEU A 124 10.61 -1.58 52.79
N HIS A 125 11.12 -2.62 53.45
CA HIS A 125 12.55 -2.76 53.74
C HIS A 125 13.38 -2.87 52.45
N MET A 126 12.96 -3.72 51.51
CA MET A 126 13.59 -3.83 50.20
C MET A 126 13.57 -2.49 49.45
N LEU A 127 12.45 -1.75 49.52
CA LEU A 127 12.35 -0.42 48.91
C LEU A 127 13.34 0.56 49.56
N ALA A 128 13.35 0.67 50.89
CA ALA A 128 14.23 1.60 51.61
C ALA A 128 15.72 1.31 51.34
N GLY A 129 16.17 0.05 51.53
CA GLY A 129 17.55 -0.34 51.24
C GLY A 129 17.91 -0.25 49.76
N GLY A 130 16.93 -0.49 48.87
CA GLY A 130 17.06 -0.32 47.43
C GLY A 130 17.27 1.13 47.02
N VAL A 131 16.54 2.09 47.61
CA VAL A 131 16.72 3.53 47.34
C VAL A 131 18.09 4.00 47.80
N ASP A 132 18.54 3.62 49.00
CA ASP A 132 19.85 4.02 49.51
C ASP A 132 21.00 3.46 48.64
N SER A 133 20.86 2.21 48.20
CA SER A 133 21.82 1.57 47.28
C SER A 133 21.80 2.22 45.90
N LEU A 134 20.62 2.59 45.39
CA LEU A 134 20.44 3.28 44.11
C LEU A 134 21.11 4.66 44.11
N GLU A 135 20.91 5.46 45.15
CA GLU A 135 21.55 6.77 45.31
C GLU A 135 23.08 6.64 45.40
N ALA A 136 23.59 5.63 46.13
CA ALA A 136 25.03 5.38 46.24
C ALA A 136 25.66 4.96 44.90
N MET A 137 25.01 4.06 44.14
CA MET A 137 25.51 3.61 42.84
C MET A 137 25.39 4.67 41.74
N THR A 138 24.37 5.52 41.80
CA THR A 138 24.21 6.69 40.92
C THR A 138 25.43 7.60 41.02
N ARG A 139 25.86 7.92 42.25
CA ARG A 139 27.06 8.75 42.50
C ARG A 139 28.36 8.11 41.98
N LYS A 140 28.45 6.78 42.01
CA LYS A 140 29.62 6.02 41.52
C LYS A 140 29.60 5.76 40.00
N ARG A 141 28.52 6.14 39.31
CA ARG A 141 28.31 5.89 37.86
C ARG A 141 28.30 4.40 37.45
N GLN A 142 27.85 3.51 38.33
CA GLN A 142 27.81 2.07 38.05
C GLN A 142 26.50 1.68 37.33
N TYR A 143 26.33 2.13 36.09
CA TYR A 143 25.06 1.97 35.36
C TYR A 143 24.59 0.52 35.20
N GLY A 144 25.51 -0.45 35.06
CA GLY A 144 25.15 -1.85 34.83
C GLY A 144 24.38 -2.47 36.00
N GLU A 145 24.80 -2.17 37.23
CA GLU A 145 24.10 -2.62 38.45
C GLU A 145 22.85 -1.79 38.74
N VAL A 146 22.91 -0.48 38.43
CA VAL A 146 21.77 0.45 38.58
C VAL A 146 20.57 -0.01 37.76
N ALA A 147 20.74 -0.52 36.54
CA ALA A 147 19.62 -0.94 35.70
C ALA A 147 18.75 -2.02 36.37
N ASN A 148 19.39 -3.08 36.88
CA ASN A 148 18.71 -4.18 37.55
C ASN A 148 18.07 -3.74 38.87
N LEU A 149 18.79 -2.95 39.67
CA LEU A 149 18.26 -2.45 40.94
C LEU A 149 17.09 -1.50 40.72
N LEU A 150 17.20 -0.57 39.76
CA LEU A 150 16.16 0.38 39.42
C LEU A 150 14.89 -0.35 38.97
N GLN A 151 15.01 -1.37 38.11
CA GLN A 151 13.87 -2.17 37.68
C GLN A 151 13.18 -2.84 38.88
N GLY A 152 13.96 -3.44 39.81
CA GLY A 152 13.43 -4.03 41.04
C GLY A 152 12.71 -3.01 41.93
N VAL A 153 13.32 -1.85 42.15
CA VAL A 153 12.77 -0.74 42.96
C VAL A 153 11.48 -0.20 42.35
N VAL A 154 11.44 0.00 41.03
CA VAL A 154 10.24 0.47 40.32
C VAL A 154 9.11 -0.57 40.42
N ASN A 155 9.41 -1.85 40.21
CA ASN A 155 8.43 -2.93 40.34
C ASN A 155 7.84 -2.98 41.76
N VAL A 156 8.67 -2.87 42.80
CA VAL A 156 8.20 -2.83 44.19
C VAL A 156 7.35 -1.58 44.43
N LEU A 157 7.74 -0.43 43.89
CA LEU A 157 7.01 0.83 44.00
C LEU A 157 5.62 0.77 43.32
N GLU A 158 5.46 0.02 42.23
CA GLU A 158 4.15 -0.25 41.62
C GLU A 158 3.17 -0.88 42.61
N HIS A 159 3.63 -1.86 43.40
CA HIS A 159 2.81 -2.51 44.42
C HIS A 159 2.42 -1.55 45.56
N PHE A 160 3.21 -0.49 45.79
CA PHE A 160 2.96 0.51 46.83
C PHE A 160 2.08 1.70 46.42
N HIS A 161 1.58 1.75 45.17
CA HIS A 161 0.73 2.85 44.71
C HIS A 161 -0.53 3.05 45.58
N LYS A 162 -1.12 1.96 46.09
CA LYS A 162 -2.29 2.00 46.99
C LYS A 162 -1.98 2.57 48.37
N TYR A 163 -0.70 2.68 48.72
CA TYR A 163 -0.20 3.11 50.03
C TYR A 163 0.47 4.49 50.00
N MET A 164 0.31 5.24 48.91
CA MET A 164 0.86 6.60 48.75
C MET A 164 0.28 7.64 49.72
N GLY A 165 -0.79 7.30 50.46
CA GLY A 165 -1.29 8.11 51.58
C GLY A 165 -0.35 8.14 52.79
N ILE A 166 0.59 7.20 52.89
CA ILE A 166 1.58 7.12 53.96
C ILE A 166 2.73 8.10 53.64
N PRO A 167 3.03 9.09 54.51
CA PRO A 167 4.09 10.08 54.27
C PRO A 167 5.47 9.46 53.97
N GLN A 168 5.85 8.40 54.69
CA GLN A 168 7.14 7.72 54.57
C GLN A 168 7.29 7.03 53.21
N ILE A 169 6.24 6.36 52.72
CA ILE A 169 6.24 5.71 51.40
C ILE A 169 6.27 6.76 50.29
N ARG A 170 5.51 7.84 50.48
CA ARG A 170 5.53 8.97 49.55
C ARG A 170 6.92 9.60 49.45
N GLN A 171 7.60 9.82 50.57
CA GLN A 171 8.96 10.35 50.62
C GLN A 171 9.95 9.42 49.91
N LEU A 172 9.88 8.11 50.14
CA LEU A 172 10.69 7.12 49.41
C LEU A 172 10.41 7.18 47.90
N SER A 173 9.14 7.31 47.50
CA SER A 173 8.77 7.47 46.09
C SER A 173 9.32 8.75 45.47
N GLU A 174 9.29 9.87 46.22
CA GLU A 174 9.87 11.14 45.78
C GLU A 174 11.39 11.04 45.63
N ARG A 175 12.08 10.32 46.54
CA ARG A 175 13.53 10.00 46.41
C ARG A 175 13.84 9.14 45.19
N VAL A 176 13.05 8.09 44.92
CA VAL A 176 13.19 7.28 43.69
C VAL A 176 13.06 8.14 42.44
N LYS A 177 12.04 9.01 42.39
CA LYS A 177 11.83 9.93 41.25
C LYS A 177 12.98 10.92 41.09
N ALA A 178 13.52 11.45 42.19
CA ALA A 178 14.69 12.31 42.17
C ALA A 178 15.91 11.58 41.61
N ALA A 179 16.18 10.36 42.07
CA ALA A 179 17.27 9.52 41.56
C ALA A 179 17.08 9.17 40.07
N GLN A 180 15.86 8.87 39.62
CA GLN A 180 15.55 8.66 38.20
C GLN A 180 15.83 9.91 37.35
N SER A 181 15.45 11.10 37.83
CA SER A 181 15.71 12.36 37.14
C SER A 181 17.19 12.71 37.10
N GLU A 182 17.92 12.46 38.19
CA GLU A 182 19.37 12.64 38.28
C GLU A 182 20.09 11.70 37.31
N LEU A 183 19.76 10.40 37.33
CA LEU A 183 20.27 9.40 36.38
C LEU A 183 20.00 9.79 34.93
N GLY A 184 18.77 10.22 34.61
CA GLY A 184 18.43 10.66 33.25
C GLY A 184 19.28 11.84 32.80
N THR A 185 19.48 12.84 33.67
CA THR A 185 20.30 14.02 33.37
C THR A 185 21.77 13.66 33.22
N GLN A 186 22.26 12.79 34.10
CA GLN A 186 23.64 12.30 34.12
C GLN A 186 23.97 11.48 32.88
N ILE A 187 23.09 10.55 32.49
CA ILE A 187 23.24 9.76 31.26
C ILE A 187 23.27 10.69 30.04
N LEU A 188 22.35 11.66 29.94
CA LEU A 188 22.35 12.60 28.83
C LEU A 188 23.64 13.43 28.75
N ALA A 189 24.19 13.87 29.89
CA ALA A 189 25.46 14.59 29.95
C ALA A 189 26.65 13.71 29.53
N ASP A 190 26.68 12.45 29.97
CA ASP A 190 27.73 11.50 29.61
C ASP A 190 27.71 11.18 28.10
N PHE A 191 26.53 11.09 27.50
CA PHE A 191 26.38 10.96 26.05
C PHE A 191 26.82 12.24 25.30
N GLU A 192 26.57 13.43 25.84
CA GLU A 192 27.06 14.68 25.23
C GLU A 192 28.58 14.80 25.30
N GLU A 193 29.20 14.40 26.42
CA GLU A 193 30.64 14.38 26.59
C GLU A 193 31.32 13.36 25.67
N ALA A 194 30.70 12.19 25.50
CA ALA A 194 31.19 11.15 24.59
C ALA A 194 31.00 11.51 23.11
N PHE A 195 30.02 12.35 22.78
CA PHE A 195 29.70 12.72 21.40
C PHE A 195 29.63 14.25 21.22
N PRO A 196 30.76 14.97 21.37
CA PRO A 196 30.76 16.42 21.29
C PRO A 196 30.44 16.91 19.86
N SER A 197 29.65 17.98 19.78
CA SER A 197 29.15 18.52 18.50
C SER A 197 30.23 19.08 17.56
N GLN A 198 31.42 19.38 18.08
CA GLN A 198 32.52 19.97 17.31
C GLN A 198 33.72 19.03 17.24
N GLY A 199 33.76 18.13 16.24
CA GLY A 199 34.95 17.58 15.56
C GLY A 199 36.13 16.99 16.36
N SER A 200 36.17 17.12 17.68
CA SER A 200 37.18 16.60 18.58
C SER A 200 36.83 15.15 18.82
N ARG A 201 37.45 14.27 18.04
CA ARG A 201 37.38 12.82 18.24
C ARG A 201 38.08 12.49 19.57
N SER A 202 37.33 12.50 20.67
CA SER A 202 37.82 12.00 21.96
C SER A 202 36.86 11.04 22.67
N GLY A 203 35.60 10.91 22.23
CA GLY A 203 34.68 9.91 22.79
C GLY A 203 34.34 8.82 21.78
N GLY A 204 34.55 7.57 22.21
CA GLY A 204 34.27 6.35 21.45
C GLY A 204 33.24 5.48 22.16
N PRO A 205 32.87 4.33 21.57
CA PRO A 205 32.02 3.35 22.24
C PRO A 205 32.63 2.96 23.59
N SER A 206 31.82 3.03 24.64
CA SER A 206 32.24 2.72 26.00
C SER A 206 31.29 1.71 26.63
N ASN A 207 31.83 0.77 27.39
CA ASN A 207 31.03 -0.15 28.20
C ASN A 207 30.14 0.60 29.18
N VAL A 208 30.59 1.76 29.68
CA VAL A 208 29.80 2.62 30.57
C VAL A 208 28.56 3.17 29.86
N LEU A 209 28.67 3.57 28.58
CA LEU A 209 27.53 4.05 27.80
C LEU A 209 26.58 2.93 27.40
N ARG A 210 27.12 1.74 27.10
CA ARG A 210 26.31 0.54 26.88
C ARG A 210 25.46 0.22 28.11
N ASP A 211 26.08 0.24 29.29
CA ASP A 211 25.39 0.00 30.54
C ASP A 211 24.38 1.13 30.85
N ALA A 212 24.70 2.38 30.48
CA ALA A 212 23.77 3.51 30.57
C ALA A 212 22.53 3.34 29.67
N CYS A 213 22.65 2.71 28.50
CA CYS A 213 21.50 2.36 27.65
C CYS A 213 20.54 1.39 28.35
N LEU A 214 21.05 0.46 29.17
CA LEU A 214 20.22 -0.45 29.95
C LEU A 214 19.40 0.31 31.00
N VAL A 215 20.01 1.28 31.68
CA VAL A 215 19.29 2.17 32.62
C VAL A 215 18.25 3.00 31.87
N ALA A 216 18.59 3.53 30.69
CA ALA A 216 17.67 4.33 29.88
C ALA A 216 16.44 3.55 29.38
N ASN A 217 16.51 2.22 29.28
CA ASN A 217 15.34 1.37 28.98
C ASN A 217 14.35 1.27 30.15
N VAL A 218 14.85 1.35 31.37
CA VAL A 218 14.04 1.27 32.61
C VAL A 218 13.48 2.65 33.00
N LEU A 219 14.19 3.72 32.63
CA LEU A 219 13.77 5.10 32.83
C LEU A 219 12.60 5.50 31.92
N ASP A 220 12.18 6.76 32.04
CA ASP A 220 11.17 7.36 31.15
C ASP A 220 11.60 7.23 29.67
N PRO A 221 10.75 6.70 28.77
CA PRO A 221 11.02 6.57 27.34
C PRO A 221 11.52 7.85 26.65
N ARG A 222 11.24 9.04 27.23
CA ARG A 222 11.75 10.33 26.76
C ARG A 222 13.27 10.40 26.76
N ILE A 223 13.94 9.84 27.78
CA ILE A 223 15.41 9.85 27.87
C ILE A 223 16.00 9.07 26.70
N ARG A 224 15.48 7.86 26.46
CA ARG A 224 15.84 7.04 25.31
C ARG A 224 15.63 7.80 23.99
N GLN A 225 14.47 8.43 23.79
CA GLN A 225 14.18 9.19 22.58
C GLN A 225 15.17 10.35 22.35
N GLU A 226 15.54 11.07 23.41
CA GLU A 226 16.52 12.16 23.32
C GLU A 226 17.93 11.66 23.01
N ILE A 227 18.37 10.54 23.59
CA ILE A 227 19.66 9.91 23.25
C ILE A 227 19.68 9.53 21.76
N ILE A 228 18.66 8.80 21.31
CA ILE A 228 18.52 8.37 19.90
C ILE A 228 18.57 9.58 18.98
N LYS A 229 17.77 10.61 19.26
CA LYS A 229 17.67 11.81 18.44
C LYS A 229 18.99 12.58 18.37
N LYS A 230 19.67 12.80 19.50
CA LYS A 230 20.97 13.49 19.54
C LYS A 230 22.04 12.69 18.81
N PHE A 231 22.10 11.39 19.03
CA PHE A 231 23.07 10.51 18.38
C PHE A 231 22.90 10.52 16.86
N ILE A 232 21.67 10.32 16.35
CA ILE A 232 21.40 10.35 14.90
C ILE A 232 21.74 11.71 14.30
N ARG A 233 21.35 12.81 14.97
CA ARG A 233 21.67 14.16 14.51
C ARG A 233 23.17 14.41 14.41
N GLN A 234 23.93 13.93 15.40
CA GLN A 234 25.38 14.05 15.40
C GLN A 234 26.00 13.20 14.28
N HIS A 235 25.54 11.96 14.09
CA HIS A 235 26.05 11.06 13.08
C HIS A 235 25.76 11.54 11.64
N LEU A 236 24.61 12.20 11.44
CA LEU A 236 24.22 12.80 10.16
C LEU A 236 24.73 14.25 9.97
N SER A 237 25.48 14.81 10.92
CA SER A 237 25.99 16.19 10.82
C SER A 237 26.97 16.38 9.66
N GLU A 238 27.85 15.40 9.40
CA GLU A 238 28.77 15.42 8.26
C GLU A 238 28.01 15.43 6.93
N TYR A 239 26.94 14.63 6.83
CA TYR A 239 26.07 14.61 5.66
C TYR A 239 25.44 15.97 5.37
N LEU A 240 24.97 16.65 6.42
CA LEU A 240 24.38 17.98 6.30
C LEU A 240 25.37 19.03 5.80
N VAL A 241 26.68 18.87 6.03
CA VAL A 241 27.71 19.78 5.51
C VAL A 241 28.12 19.41 4.09
N LEU A 242 28.31 18.12 3.82
CA LEU A 242 28.77 17.63 2.51
C LEU A 242 27.78 17.88 1.38
N PHE A 243 26.49 17.86 1.68
CA PHE A 243 25.42 17.95 0.68
C PHE A 243 24.52 19.19 0.83
N GLN A 244 25.08 20.28 1.37
CA GLN A 244 24.44 21.59 1.39
C GLN A 244 24.12 22.10 -0.02
N GLU A 245 23.14 22.99 -0.12
CA GLU A 245 22.63 23.51 -1.39
C GLU A 245 23.69 24.16 -2.28
N ASN A 246 24.74 24.73 -1.69
CA ASN A 246 25.84 25.40 -2.39
C ASN A 246 26.93 24.44 -2.88
N GLN A 247 26.86 23.16 -2.54
CA GLN A 247 27.87 22.17 -2.94
C GLN A 247 27.50 21.51 -4.28
N ASP A 248 28.45 21.43 -5.20
CA ASP A 248 28.25 20.74 -6.48
C ASP A 248 27.93 19.25 -6.32
N VAL A 249 28.30 18.65 -5.19
CA VAL A 249 28.04 17.24 -4.87
C VAL A 249 26.58 17.02 -4.47
N ALA A 250 25.86 18.09 -4.12
CA ALA A 250 24.46 18.04 -3.71
C ALA A 250 23.47 17.92 -4.87
N TRP A 251 23.92 18.18 -6.10
CA TRP A 251 23.08 18.19 -7.30
C TRP A 251 22.65 16.78 -7.76
N LEU A 252 21.60 16.72 -8.57
CA LEU A 252 20.92 15.49 -8.99
C LEU A 252 21.81 14.53 -9.80
N ASP A 253 22.79 15.06 -10.53
CA ASP A 253 23.73 14.26 -11.34
C ASP A 253 24.58 13.33 -10.46
N LYS A 254 24.78 13.70 -9.20
CA LYS A 254 25.58 12.98 -8.21
C LYS A 254 24.74 12.39 -7.08
N ILE A 255 23.43 12.21 -7.28
CA ILE A 255 22.51 11.69 -6.25
C ILE A 255 22.98 10.37 -5.62
N ASP A 256 23.66 9.53 -6.41
CA ASP A 256 24.27 8.28 -5.95
C ASP A 256 25.27 8.45 -4.82
N ARG A 257 25.96 9.59 -4.76
CA ARG A 257 26.91 9.88 -3.68
C ARG A 257 26.21 9.98 -2.33
N ARG A 258 24.96 10.47 -2.28
CA ARG A 258 24.14 10.50 -1.05
C ARG A 258 23.88 9.07 -0.57
N TYR A 259 23.43 8.21 -1.46
CA TYR A 259 23.11 6.81 -1.15
C TYR A 259 24.35 5.98 -0.80
N ALA A 260 25.46 6.19 -1.50
CA ALA A 260 26.74 5.56 -1.20
C ALA A 260 27.34 6.06 0.12
N TRP A 261 27.09 7.33 0.49
CA TRP A 261 27.47 7.86 1.80
C TRP A 261 26.72 7.14 2.92
N LEU A 262 25.38 7.02 2.82
CA LEU A 262 24.62 6.30 3.85
C LEU A 262 25.10 4.85 3.97
N LYS A 263 25.27 4.13 2.85
CA LYS A 263 25.73 2.73 2.89
C LYS A 263 27.03 2.57 3.68
N ARG A 264 28.01 3.46 3.44
CA ARG A 264 29.29 3.44 4.17
C ARG A 264 29.11 3.77 5.65
N GLN A 265 28.25 4.74 5.97
CA GLN A 265 27.98 5.13 7.35
C GLN A 265 27.26 4.04 8.15
N LEU A 266 26.33 3.32 7.53
CA LEU A 266 25.67 2.20 8.21
C LEU A 266 26.66 1.07 8.55
N VAL A 267 27.61 0.78 7.66
CA VAL A 267 28.67 -0.20 7.93
C VAL A 267 29.60 0.31 9.05
N ASP A 268 30.05 1.56 8.97
CA ASP A 268 30.91 2.17 10.00
C ASP A 268 30.22 2.21 11.38
N TYR A 269 28.90 2.45 11.39
CA TYR A 269 28.07 2.39 12.58
C TYR A 269 27.99 0.97 13.16
N GLU A 270 27.69 -0.04 12.33
CA GLU A 270 27.58 -1.44 12.76
C GLU A 270 28.90 -1.94 13.36
N GLU A 271 30.04 -1.62 12.74
CA GLU A 271 31.37 -1.99 13.23
C GLU A 271 31.74 -1.31 14.55
N LYS A 272 31.45 -0.01 14.72
CA LYS A 272 31.90 0.76 15.88
C LYS A 272 30.92 0.76 17.05
N TYR A 273 29.63 0.83 16.77
CA TYR A 273 28.58 1.10 17.76
C TYR A 273 27.51 0.01 17.84
N GLY A 274 27.56 -1.01 16.98
CA GLY A 274 26.56 -2.08 16.92
C GLY A 274 26.29 -2.76 18.27
N HIS A 275 27.34 -2.99 19.08
CA HIS A 275 27.24 -3.62 20.40
C HIS A 275 26.97 -2.64 21.57
N MET A 276 26.94 -1.34 21.32
CA MET A 276 26.74 -0.33 22.36
C MET A 276 25.25 -0.07 22.63
N PHE A 277 24.42 -0.13 21.58
CA PHE A 277 22.98 0.11 21.70
C PHE A 277 22.19 -1.21 21.71
N PRO A 278 21.10 -1.31 22.48
CA PRO A 278 20.19 -2.44 22.42
C PRO A 278 19.59 -2.62 21.02
N GLU A 279 19.47 -3.87 20.55
CA GLU A 279 18.93 -4.18 19.22
C GLU A 279 17.49 -3.67 19.03
N GLU A 280 16.70 -3.67 20.10
CA GLU A 280 15.33 -3.14 20.17
C GLU A 280 15.22 -1.66 19.81
N TRP A 281 16.32 -0.90 19.89
CA TRP A 281 16.31 0.52 19.52
C TRP A 281 16.29 0.70 18.01
N CYS A 282 16.64 -0.35 17.24
CA CYS A 282 16.68 -0.38 15.78
C CYS A 282 17.46 0.81 15.20
N MET A 283 18.59 1.15 15.81
CA MET A 283 19.36 2.37 15.50
C MET A 283 19.76 2.48 14.04
N THR A 284 20.20 1.39 13.41
CA THR A 284 20.58 1.34 11.99
C THR A 284 19.41 1.75 11.08
N GLU A 285 18.20 1.26 11.37
CA GLU A 285 16.99 1.62 10.62
C GLU A 285 16.61 3.10 10.87
N ARG A 286 16.68 3.57 12.12
CA ARG A 286 16.40 4.98 12.45
C ARG A 286 17.35 5.96 11.77
N ILE A 287 18.63 5.63 11.67
CA ILE A 287 19.62 6.43 10.91
C ILE A 287 19.21 6.50 9.43
N ALA A 288 18.81 5.37 8.84
CA ALA A 288 18.37 5.33 7.45
C ALA A 288 17.09 6.14 7.22
N VAL A 289 16.10 6.04 8.11
CA VAL A 289 14.85 6.81 8.04
C VAL A 289 15.11 8.31 8.15
N GLU A 290 15.88 8.75 9.14
CA GLU A 290 16.20 10.17 9.31
C GLU A 290 17.00 10.71 8.13
N PHE A 291 17.97 9.92 7.62
CA PHE A 291 18.68 10.25 6.38
C PHE A 291 17.71 10.45 5.21
N CYS A 292 16.72 9.57 5.03
CA CYS A 292 15.73 9.70 3.96
C CYS A 292 14.90 10.98 4.12
N HIS A 293 14.47 11.32 5.34
CA HIS A 293 13.72 12.56 5.60
C HIS A 293 14.54 13.81 5.32
N ILE A 294 15.79 13.88 5.79
CA ILE A 294 16.71 14.98 5.51
C ILE A 294 16.95 15.08 4.00
N THR A 295 17.25 13.94 3.35
CA THR A 295 17.52 13.90 1.90
C THR A 295 16.33 14.40 1.09
N ARG A 296 15.10 14.03 1.45
CA ARG A 296 13.89 14.55 0.81
C ARG A 296 13.84 16.08 0.90
N VAL A 297 14.06 16.62 2.09
CA VAL A 297 13.98 18.07 2.34
C VAL A 297 15.07 18.81 1.57
N GLU A 298 16.32 18.36 1.65
CA GLU A 298 17.45 19.00 0.99
C GLU A 298 17.36 18.89 -0.54
N LEU A 299 16.99 17.74 -1.09
CA LEU A 299 16.74 17.60 -2.53
C LEU A 299 15.61 18.52 -2.99
N ALA A 300 14.52 18.61 -2.23
CA ALA A 300 13.42 19.51 -2.56
C ALA A 300 13.83 20.99 -2.56
N LYS A 301 14.78 21.40 -1.71
CA LYS A 301 15.32 22.78 -1.73
C LYS A 301 16.23 23.00 -2.93
N VAL A 302 17.19 22.10 -3.15
CA VAL A 302 18.14 22.15 -4.28
C VAL A 302 17.41 22.21 -5.63
N MET A 303 16.39 21.37 -5.82
CA MET A 303 15.59 21.36 -7.05
C MET A 303 14.76 22.64 -7.23
N ARG A 304 14.21 23.21 -6.15
CA ARG A 304 13.49 24.49 -6.21
C ARG A 304 14.41 25.65 -6.62
N THR A 305 15.63 25.70 -6.08
CA THR A 305 16.58 26.78 -6.37
C THR A 305 17.08 26.72 -7.82
N ARG A 306 17.33 25.52 -8.36
CA ARG A 306 17.87 25.30 -9.71
C ARG A 306 16.83 24.70 -10.66
N ALA A 307 15.55 25.04 -10.49
CA ALA A 307 14.44 24.43 -11.24
C ALA A 307 14.59 24.53 -12.76
N LYS A 308 15.20 25.62 -13.26
CA LYS A 308 15.43 25.86 -14.69
C LYS A 308 16.52 24.96 -15.30
N GLU A 309 17.38 24.38 -14.48
CA GLU A 309 18.47 23.50 -14.91
C GLU A 309 18.05 22.02 -14.91
N ILE A 310 16.81 21.73 -14.52
CA ILE A 310 16.29 20.37 -14.48
C ILE A 310 15.88 19.95 -15.90
N GLU A 311 16.64 19.02 -16.46
CA GLU A 311 16.30 18.36 -17.71
C GLU A 311 15.59 17.04 -17.46
N VAL A 312 14.78 16.60 -18.43
CA VAL A 312 14.02 15.35 -18.36
C VAL A 312 14.93 14.16 -18.03
N LYS A 313 16.01 13.97 -18.79
CA LYS A 313 16.93 12.83 -18.59
C LYS A 313 17.54 12.81 -17.19
N LEU A 314 17.91 13.97 -16.68
CA LEU A 314 18.47 14.13 -15.34
C LEU A 314 17.43 13.81 -14.26
N LEU A 315 16.20 14.29 -14.43
CA LEU A 315 15.09 14.02 -13.51
C LEU A 315 14.75 12.53 -13.48
N LEU A 316 14.62 11.89 -14.64
CA LEU A 316 14.33 10.45 -14.74
C LEU A 316 15.47 9.61 -14.13
N PHE A 317 16.72 9.99 -14.39
CA PHE A 317 17.88 9.37 -13.75
C PHE A 317 17.77 9.46 -12.22
N ALA A 318 17.52 10.65 -11.67
CA ALA A 318 17.42 10.83 -10.22
C ALA A 318 16.27 10.04 -9.58
N ILE A 319 15.09 10.01 -10.21
CA ILE A 319 13.93 9.23 -9.75
C ILE A 319 14.26 7.74 -9.72
N GLN A 320 14.85 7.21 -10.80
CA GLN A 320 15.19 5.79 -10.89
C GLN A 320 16.19 5.38 -9.80
N ARG A 321 17.25 6.17 -9.61
CA ARG A 321 18.28 5.88 -8.59
C ARG A 321 17.70 5.94 -7.17
N THR A 322 16.81 6.90 -6.92
CA THR A 322 16.11 7.04 -5.63
C THR A 322 15.17 5.88 -5.36
N THR A 323 14.36 5.47 -6.34
CA THR A 323 13.41 4.36 -6.20
C THR A 323 14.15 3.04 -5.98
N ASN A 324 15.24 2.82 -6.70
CA ASN A 324 16.11 1.65 -6.49
C ASN A 324 16.70 1.65 -5.07
N PHE A 325 17.12 2.80 -4.56
CA PHE A 325 17.63 2.94 -3.20
C PHE A 325 16.56 2.68 -2.14
N GLU A 326 15.36 3.23 -2.28
CA GLU A 326 14.21 2.91 -1.40
C GLU A 326 13.88 1.42 -1.43
N GLY A 327 13.95 0.77 -2.60
CA GLY A 327 13.79 -0.68 -2.74
C GLY A 327 14.90 -1.48 -2.05
N LEU A 328 16.14 -0.98 -2.00
CA LEU A 328 17.23 -1.61 -1.25
C LEU A 328 17.02 -1.49 0.27
N LEU A 329 16.53 -0.36 0.77
CA LEU A 329 16.21 -0.18 2.19
C LEU A 329 15.08 -1.11 2.61
N ALA A 330 14.04 -1.25 1.78
CA ALA A 330 12.92 -2.16 2.01
C ALA A 330 13.32 -3.63 2.17
N LYS A 331 14.40 -4.05 1.48
CA LYS A 331 14.95 -5.40 1.58
C LYS A 331 15.79 -5.59 2.84
N ARG A 332 16.44 -4.53 3.31
CA ARG A 332 17.34 -4.58 4.48
C ARG A 332 16.60 -4.41 5.80
N PHE A 333 15.52 -3.63 5.82
CA PHE A 333 14.83 -3.21 7.03
C PHE A 333 13.37 -3.65 7.03
N THR A 334 12.86 -3.99 8.21
CA THR A 334 11.48 -4.46 8.39
C THR A 334 10.46 -3.32 8.34
N GLY A 335 10.89 -2.08 8.58
CA GLY A 335 10.01 -0.91 8.64
C GLY A 335 9.32 -0.75 10.00
N CYS A 336 9.86 -1.37 11.05
CA CYS A 336 9.33 -1.26 12.43
C CYS A 336 9.49 0.15 13.01
N THR A 337 10.39 0.97 12.46
CA THR A 337 10.54 2.38 12.87
C THR A 337 9.58 3.31 12.13
N LEU A 338 8.96 2.83 11.04
CA LEU A 338 8.00 3.56 10.20
C LEU A 338 6.55 3.14 10.44
N THR A 339 6.35 1.94 10.97
CA THR A 339 5.04 1.36 11.29
C THR A 339 5.01 0.99 12.77
N ASP A 340 3.95 1.35 13.51
CA ASP A 340 3.79 1.05 14.95
C ASP A 340 3.63 -0.45 15.27
N LYS A 341 4.08 -1.36 14.39
CA LYS A 341 4.03 -2.81 14.57
C LYS A 341 5.35 -3.29 15.17
N LYS A 342 5.31 -3.75 16.42
CA LYS A 342 6.39 -4.54 17.04
C LYS A 342 6.71 -5.74 16.15
N ALA A 343 7.98 -5.92 15.78
CA ALA A 343 8.45 -7.03 14.98
C ALA A 343 8.80 -8.23 15.88
N ASP A 344 8.17 -9.39 15.62
CA ASP A 344 8.62 -10.70 16.09
C ASP A 344 9.37 -11.39 14.95
N SER A 345 10.71 -11.34 14.96
CA SER A 345 11.62 -12.35 14.38
C SER A 345 13.09 -11.93 14.55
N PRO A 346 14.02 -12.84 14.90
CA PRO A 346 15.45 -12.52 14.98
C PRO A 346 16.05 -12.33 13.58
N LEU A 347 16.94 -11.34 13.44
CA LEU A 347 17.65 -11.04 12.20
C LEU A 347 18.72 -12.10 11.90
N GLN A 348 18.77 -12.57 10.65
CA GLN A 348 19.84 -13.41 10.11
C GLN A 348 21.00 -12.53 9.60
N SER A 349 22.23 -13.00 9.81
CA SER A 349 23.50 -12.27 9.58
C SER A 349 23.63 -11.64 8.18
N THR A 350 23.97 -10.35 8.14
CA THR A 350 24.08 -9.49 6.96
C THR A 350 25.51 -9.35 6.43
N ASN A 351 26.10 -10.43 5.93
CA ASN A 351 27.33 -10.35 5.11
C ASN A 351 26.98 -10.48 3.61
N PRO A 352 27.11 -9.42 2.79
CA PRO A 352 26.77 -9.45 1.36
C PRO A 352 27.77 -10.20 0.46
N PHE A 353 28.74 -10.91 1.03
CA PHE A 353 29.87 -11.53 0.32
C PHE A 353 29.93 -13.06 0.42
N LEU A 354 28.92 -13.71 0.99
CA LEU A 354 28.75 -15.15 0.86
C LEU A 354 27.72 -15.42 -0.23
N GLU A 355 28.20 -15.70 -1.44
CA GLU A 355 27.43 -16.45 -2.43
C GLU A 355 27.28 -17.88 -1.90
N ASP A 356 26.13 -18.20 -1.30
CA ASP A 356 25.77 -19.60 -1.08
C ASP A 356 24.86 -20.04 -2.22
N GLU A 357 25.45 -20.90 -3.06
CA GLU A 357 24.75 -21.69 -4.05
C GLU A 357 23.72 -22.62 -3.38
N ALA A 358 22.74 -22.99 -4.20
CA ALA A 358 21.62 -23.86 -3.91
C ALA A 358 21.92 -25.04 -2.96
N ALA A 359 21.00 -25.24 -2.01
CA ALA A 359 20.67 -26.58 -1.52
C ALA A 359 19.15 -26.69 -1.41
N ASP A 360 18.58 -27.50 -2.30
CA ASP A 360 17.29 -28.16 -2.16
C ASP A 360 17.20 -28.88 -0.81
N ASP A 361 16.05 -28.77 -0.13
CA ASP A 361 15.42 -29.93 0.51
C ASP A 361 13.88 -29.74 0.54
N PRO A 362 13.09 -30.67 -0.02
CA PRO A 362 11.64 -30.60 -0.09
C PRO A 362 10.99 -31.29 1.12
N GLY A 363 10.12 -30.60 1.86
CA GLY A 363 9.30 -31.29 2.86
C GLY A 363 8.62 -30.40 3.88
N SER A 364 7.42 -29.88 3.55
CA SER A 364 6.31 -29.78 4.51
C SER A 364 5.03 -29.39 3.78
N GLU A 365 4.31 -30.42 3.35
CA GLU A 365 2.91 -30.32 2.94
C GLU A 365 2.06 -29.86 4.13
N LYS A 366 1.37 -28.71 3.98
CA LYS A 366 0.10 -28.45 4.69
C LYS A 366 -0.88 -27.76 3.75
N GLU A 367 -1.92 -28.55 3.48
CA GLU A 367 -3.19 -28.33 2.78
C GLU A 367 -3.62 -26.89 2.49
N GLU A 368 -3.95 -26.67 1.22
CA GLU A 368 -4.62 -25.50 0.67
C GLU A 368 -6.11 -25.47 1.06
N ASP A 369 -6.56 -24.36 1.66
CA ASP A 369 -7.97 -24.00 1.73
C ASP A 369 -8.32 -23.13 0.51
N LEU A 370 -8.81 -23.80 -0.53
CA LEU A 370 -9.22 -23.24 -1.83
C LEU A 370 -10.67 -22.74 -1.75
N ASP A 371 -10.91 -21.50 -1.32
CA ASP A 371 -12.03 -20.69 -1.86
C ASP A 371 -12.07 -19.22 -1.36
N ARG A 372 -11.05 -18.40 -1.68
CA ARG A 372 -11.20 -16.94 -1.82
C ARG A 372 -10.15 -16.41 -2.82
N PRO A 373 -10.50 -15.56 -3.79
CA PRO A 373 -9.48 -14.90 -4.61
C PRO A 373 -8.69 -13.95 -3.71
N ARG A 374 -7.51 -14.36 -3.26
CA ARG A 374 -6.52 -13.48 -2.65
C ARG A 374 -6.05 -12.52 -3.75
N LYS A 375 -6.55 -11.29 -3.72
CA LYS A 375 -5.93 -10.16 -4.43
C LYS A 375 -4.43 -10.14 -4.05
N PRO A 376 -3.50 -10.01 -5.00
CA PRO A 376 -2.10 -9.87 -4.66
C PRO A 376 -1.93 -8.57 -3.87
N LYS A 377 -1.70 -8.68 -2.56
CA LYS A 377 -1.19 -7.55 -1.78
C LYS A 377 0.25 -7.38 -2.24
N ALA A 378 0.51 -6.33 -3.01
CA ALA A 378 1.87 -5.86 -3.25
C ALA A 378 2.58 -5.73 -1.87
N PRO A 379 3.87 -6.06 -1.76
CA PRO A 379 4.62 -5.71 -0.57
C PRO A 379 4.63 -4.18 -0.51
N ASP A 380 3.85 -3.59 0.41
CA ASP A 380 3.92 -2.16 0.70
C ASP A 380 5.32 -1.91 1.23
N ASN A 381 6.23 -1.54 0.33
CA ASN A 381 7.59 -1.14 0.68
C ASN A 381 7.49 0.03 1.67
N PRO A 382 7.90 -0.14 2.95
CA PRO A 382 7.75 0.90 3.97
C PRO A 382 8.51 2.19 3.64
N PHE A 383 9.59 2.08 2.85
CA PHE A 383 10.44 3.18 2.44
C PHE A 383 10.00 3.85 1.14
N HIS A 384 9.01 3.29 0.44
CA HIS A 384 8.53 3.83 -0.82
C HIS A 384 7.92 5.23 -0.60
N GLY A 385 8.41 6.21 -1.35
CA GLY A 385 7.89 7.57 -1.28
C GLY A 385 8.45 8.44 -0.15
N ILE A 386 9.40 7.95 0.66
CA ILE A 386 10.00 8.80 1.70
C ILE A 386 10.87 9.88 1.07
N VAL A 387 11.68 9.54 0.06
CA VAL A 387 12.53 10.46 -0.70
C VAL A 387 11.88 10.79 -2.03
N SER A 388 11.41 9.78 -2.77
CA SER A 388 10.95 9.92 -4.16
C SER A 388 9.81 10.93 -4.36
N LYS A 389 8.98 11.18 -3.34
CA LYS A 389 7.95 12.23 -3.36
C LYS A 389 8.49 13.65 -3.58
N CYS A 390 9.77 13.93 -3.31
CA CYS A 390 10.33 15.27 -3.57
C CYS A 390 10.39 15.63 -5.07
N PHE A 391 10.33 14.64 -5.96
CA PHE A 391 10.37 14.87 -7.41
C PHE A 391 9.02 15.28 -7.98
N GLU A 392 7.91 14.97 -7.32
CA GLU A 392 6.55 15.21 -7.83
C GLU A 392 6.30 16.65 -8.30
N PRO A 393 6.70 17.71 -7.55
CA PRO A 393 6.50 19.09 -8.00
C PRO A 393 7.26 19.46 -9.27
N HIS A 394 8.25 18.67 -9.67
CA HIS A 394 9.12 18.91 -10.83
C HIS A 394 8.79 18.00 -12.02
N LEU A 395 7.81 17.08 -11.87
CA LEU A 395 7.39 16.18 -12.95
C LEU A 395 6.76 16.92 -14.15
N TYR A 396 6.39 18.20 -14.01
CA TYR A 396 5.95 19.03 -15.13
C TYR A 396 6.98 19.08 -16.27
N VAL A 397 8.29 19.03 -15.97
CA VAL A 397 9.36 19.01 -16.98
C VAL A 397 9.25 17.78 -17.88
N TYR A 398 8.92 16.62 -17.30
CA TYR A 398 8.68 15.39 -18.05
C TYR A 398 7.41 15.51 -18.89
N ILE A 399 6.33 16.00 -18.28
CA ILE A 399 5.01 16.21 -18.90
C ILE A 399 5.13 17.12 -20.13
N GLU A 400 5.80 18.27 -20.02
CA GLU A 400 6.04 19.21 -21.13
C GLU A 400 6.86 18.58 -22.25
N SER A 401 7.86 17.77 -21.90
CA SER A 401 8.64 17.05 -22.91
C SER A 401 7.83 15.97 -23.63
N GLN A 402 6.92 15.30 -22.93
CA GLN A 402 6.00 14.34 -23.56
C GLN A 402 5.01 15.07 -24.47
N ASP A 403 4.46 16.22 -24.04
CA ASP A 403 3.58 17.06 -24.88
C ASP A 403 4.29 17.46 -26.18
N ARG A 404 5.52 17.98 -26.09
CA ARG A 404 6.31 18.36 -27.28
C ARG A 404 6.62 17.16 -28.18
N ASN A 405 7.05 16.03 -27.62
CA ASN A 405 7.41 14.85 -28.41
C ASN A 405 6.20 14.29 -29.18
N LEU A 406 5.03 14.21 -28.53
CA LEU A 406 3.80 13.77 -29.17
C LEU A 406 3.34 14.77 -30.24
N GLY A 407 3.45 16.07 -29.99
CA GLY A 407 3.16 17.10 -30.98
C GLY A 407 4.01 16.97 -32.25
N GLU A 408 5.34 16.87 -32.08
CA GLU A 408 6.28 16.67 -33.20
C GLU A 408 5.97 15.39 -33.99
N LEU A 409 5.57 14.32 -33.29
CA LEU A 409 5.19 13.06 -33.91
C LEU A 409 3.92 13.20 -34.76
N ILE A 410 2.89 13.87 -34.24
CA ILE A 410 1.66 14.15 -35.00
C ILE A 410 1.96 15.00 -36.24
N ASP A 411 2.73 16.08 -36.10
CA ASP A 411 3.06 16.95 -37.22
C ASP A 411 3.87 16.21 -38.30
N ARG A 412 4.78 15.33 -37.89
CA ARG A 412 5.52 14.44 -38.79
C ARG A 412 4.58 13.49 -39.54
N PHE A 413 3.63 12.85 -38.85
CA PHE A 413 2.64 11.99 -39.50
C PHE A 413 1.76 12.76 -40.50
N VAL A 414 1.32 13.97 -40.16
CA VAL A 414 0.57 14.83 -41.10
C VAL A 414 1.42 15.13 -42.34
N ALA A 415 2.70 15.46 -42.16
CA ALA A 415 3.61 15.78 -43.26
C ALA A 415 3.89 14.57 -44.16
N ASP A 416 4.15 13.40 -43.56
CA ASP A 416 4.43 12.15 -44.29
C ASP A 416 3.22 11.71 -45.11
N LEU A 417 2.00 11.80 -44.56
CA LEU A 417 0.77 11.50 -45.29
C LEU A 417 0.51 12.46 -46.45
N ARG A 418 0.82 13.75 -46.29
CA ARG A 418 0.72 14.74 -47.37
C ARG A 418 1.75 14.50 -48.48
N ALA A 419 2.93 14.01 -48.13
CA ALA A 419 4.03 13.81 -49.06
C ALA A 419 3.94 12.47 -49.83
N GLN A 420 3.53 11.39 -49.16
CA GLN A 420 3.56 10.03 -49.71
C GLN A 420 2.20 9.53 -50.23
N GLY A 421 1.10 10.25 -49.91
CA GLY A 421 -0.26 9.81 -50.23
C GLY A 421 -0.75 8.68 -49.30
N PRO A 422 -1.91 8.07 -49.60
CA PRO A 422 -2.44 6.94 -48.84
C PRO A 422 -1.40 5.83 -48.65
N PRO A 423 -1.21 5.29 -47.43
CA PRO A 423 -0.32 4.16 -47.25
C PRO A 423 -0.83 2.99 -48.09
N LYS A 424 0.04 2.46 -48.97
CA LYS A 424 -0.26 1.20 -49.67
C LYS A 424 -0.35 0.12 -48.60
N ALA A 425 -1.41 -0.67 -48.62
CA ALA A 425 -1.65 -1.76 -47.69
C ALA A 425 -0.51 -2.80 -47.75
N GLY A 426 0.54 -2.57 -46.98
CA GLY A 426 1.60 -3.51 -46.66
C GLY A 426 1.39 -4.07 -45.25
N PRO A 427 1.59 -5.37 -45.01
CA PRO A 427 1.30 -6.01 -43.71
C PRO A 427 2.17 -5.51 -42.53
N GLU A 428 3.23 -4.74 -42.78
CA GLU A 428 4.25 -4.46 -41.77
C GLU A 428 4.34 -3.00 -41.28
N GLU A 429 3.73 -2.03 -41.96
CA GLU A 429 3.88 -0.59 -41.60
C GLU A 429 2.69 0.00 -40.82
N GLY A 430 1.53 -0.67 -40.80
CA GLY A 430 0.32 -0.18 -40.09
C GLY A 430 0.42 -0.12 -38.57
N GLY A 431 1.50 -0.65 -37.98
CA GLY A 431 1.70 -0.77 -36.53
C GLY A 431 2.70 0.22 -35.91
N GLN A 432 3.36 1.07 -36.69
CA GLN A 432 4.47 1.90 -36.19
C GLN A 432 4.06 3.22 -35.51
N CYS A 433 2.76 3.52 -35.44
CA CYS A 433 2.29 4.81 -34.93
C CYS A 433 2.23 4.93 -33.39
N CYS A 434 2.11 3.82 -32.64
CA CYS A 434 1.86 3.84 -31.18
C CYS A 434 2.94 3.27 -30.22
N PRO A 435 4.21 2.94 -30.58
CA PRO A 435 5.17 2.38 -29.61
C PRO A 435 5.50 3.31 -28.42
N CYS A 436 5.34 4.62 -28.58
CA CYS A 436 5.68 5.62 -27.56
C CYS A 436 4.75 5.62 -26.34
N MET A 437 3.50 5.14 -26.48
CA MET A 437 2.51 5.19 -25.40
C MET A 437 2.80 4.19 -24.26
N VAL A 438 3.63 3.16 -24.49
CA VAL A 438 3.87 2.08 -23.51
C VAL A 438 5.06 2.35 -22.57
N GLN A 439 5.95 3.29 -22.90
CA GLN A 439 7.17 3.56 -22.11
C GLN A 439 6.95 4.45 -20.86
N CYS A 440 5.72 4.87 -20.56
CA CYS A 440 5.44 5.85 -19.50
C CYS A 440 5.16 5.26 -18.10
N SER A 441 5.34 3.95 -17.90
CA SER A 441 4.81 3.25 -16.72
C SER A 441 5.67 3.28 -15.44
N GLN A 442 6.83 3.94 -15.45
CA GLN A 442 7.83 3.80 -14.37
C GLN A 442 7.97 5.02 -13.43
N LEU A 443 7.22 6.11 -13.61
CA LEU A 443 7.69 7.41 -13.11
C LEU A 443 6.84 8.11 -12.03
N SER A 444 5.57 7.74 -11.82
CA SER A 444 4.75 8.38 -10.76
C SER A 444 3.45 7.64 -10.45
N THR A 445 2.86 7.88 -9.28
CA THR A 445 1.53 7.37 -8.88
C THR A 445 0.52 8.49 -8.53
N GLY A 446 0.94 9.76 -8.54
CA GLY A 446 0.15 10.91 -8.06
C GLY A 446 -0.49 11.80 -9.15
N GLU A 447 -0.87 13.04 -8.80
CA GLU A 447 -1.47 14.04 -9.70
C GLU A 447 -0.73 14.26 -11.05
N PRO A 448 0.61 14.20 -11.13
CA PRO A 448 1.32 14.28 -12.41
C PRO A 448 0.90 13.19 -13.42
N MET A 449 0.42 12.04 -12.94
CA MET A 449 -0.13 10.99 -13.81
C MET A 449 -1.46 11.39 -14.44
N ILE A 450 -2.29 12.19 -13.75
CA ILE A 450 -3.53 12.74 -14.29
C ILE A 450 -3.23 13.76 -15.39
N ALA A 451 -2.26 14.64 -15.17
CA ALA A 451 -1.81 15.59 -16.19
C ALA A 451 -1.27 14.87 -17.44
N LEU A 452 -0.49 13.80 -17.25
CA LEU A 452 -0.03 12.95 -18.36
C LEU A 452 -1.18 12.29 -19.10
N SER A 453 -2.19 11.76 -18.38
CA SER A 453 -3.39 11.18 -19.02
C SER A 453 -4.15 12.20 -19.87
N THR A 454 -4.19 13.47 -19.44
CA THR A 454 -4.83 14.56 -20.20
C THR A 454 -4.08 14.87 -21.49
N ILE A 455 -2.74 14.78 -21.48
CA ILE A 455 -1.93 14.92 -22.70
C ILE A 455 -2.22 13.78 -23.67
N PHE A 456 -2.30 12.54 -23.20
CA PHE A 456 -2.67 11.42 -24.06
C PHE A 456 -4.06 11.61 -24.65
N GLN A 457 -5.05 12.04 -23.86
CA GLN A 457 -6.40 12.37 -24.37
C GLN A 457 -6.33 13.38 -25.52
N LYS A 458 -5.62 14.50 -25.32
CA LYS A 458 -5.44 15.55 -26.34
C LYS A 458 -4.88 14.98 -27.65
N TYR A 459 -3.76 14.25 -27.59
CA TYR A 459 -3.12 13.75 -28.82
C TYR A 459 -3.83 12.58 -29.47
N LEU A 460 -4.53 11.72 -28.70
CA LEU A 460 -5.38 10.68 -29.27
C LEU A 460 -6.55 11.31 -30.06
N ARG A 461 -7.18 12.37 -29.54
CA ARG A 461 -8.21 13.12 -30.28
C ARG A 461 -7.64 13.81 -31.50
N GLU A 462 -6.49 14.47 -31.38
CA GLU A 462 -5.84 15.11 -32.52
C GLU A 462 -5.47 14.10 -33.61
N TYR A 463 -4.98 12.92 -33.23
CA TYR A 463 -4.70 11.84 -34.18
C TYR A 463 -5.99 11.36 -34.86
N ALA A 464 -7.04 11.05 -34.10
CA ALA A 464 -8.32 10.60 -34.65
C ALA A 464 -8.95 11.63 -35.61
N TRP A 465 -8.81 12.92 -35.31
CA TRP A 465 -9.41 13.99 -36.11
C TRP A 465 -8.54 14.44 -37.28
N LYS A 466 -7.26 14.80 -37.05
CA LYS A 466 -6.36 15.34 -38.09
C LYS A 466 -5.86 14.27 -39.05
N ILE A 467 -5.58 13.05 -38.54
CA ILE A 467 -4.97 11.98 -39.32
C ILE A 467 -6.03 11.04 -39.88
N LEU A 468 -6.90 10.49 -39.04
CA LEU A 468 -7.86 9.48 -39.52
C LEU A 468 -9.06 10.14 -40.21
N SER A 469 -9.83 10.94 -39.48
CA SER A 469 -11.06 11.55 -40.00
C SER A 469 -10.80 12.58 -41.10
N GLY A 470 -9.74 13.39 -40.96
CA GLY A 470 -9.36 14.43 -41.91
C GLY A 470 -8.96 13.90 -43.29
N ASN A 471 -8.53 12.63 -43.37
CA ASN A 471 -8.14 11.97 -44.61
C ASN A 471 -9.21 11.00 -45.15
N LEU A 472 -10.36 10.87 -44.49
CA LEU A 472 -11.49 10.14 -45.07
C LEU A 472 -12.03 10.91 -46.29
N PRO A 473 -12.30 10.23 -47.42
CA PRO A 473 -12.91 10.87 -48.58
C PRO A 473 -14.25 11.52 -48.21
N LYS A 474 -14.41 12.81 -48.52
CA LYS A 474 -15.68 13.52 -48.29
C LYS A 474 -16.68 13.12 -49.38
N THR A 475 -17.80 12.52 -48.99
CA THR A 475 -18.91 12.24 -49.90
C THR A 475 -19.50 13.55 -50.40
N SER A 476 -19.42 13.80 -51.70
CA SER A 476 -19.94 14.99 -52.36
C SER A 476 -21.47 14.98 -52.33
N SER A 477 -22.03 15.49 -51.24
CA SER A 477 -23.38 16.03 -51.24
C SER A 477 -23.39 17.32 -50.38
N SER A 478 -23.55 18.45 -51.06
CA SER A 478 -23.69 19.83 -50.55
C SER A 478 -22.44 20.62 -50.13
N SER A 479 -21.89 21.41 -51.07
CA SER A 479 -21.69 22.87 -50.92
C SER A 479 -20.95 23.43 -52.15
N GLY A 480 -21.49 24.51 -52.70
CA GLY A 480 -21.10 25.09 -53.98
C GLY A 480 -19.69 25.67 -54.02
N GLY A 481 -19.06 25.53 -55.18
CA GLY A 481 -17.78 26.13 -55.54
C GLY A 481 -17.40 25.69 -56.94
N LEU A 482 -18.02 26.32 -57.95
CA LEU A 482 -17.67 26.13 -59.36
C LEU A 482 -16.23 26.62 -59.58
N THR A 483 -15.26 25.72 -59.68
CA THR A 483 -13.96 26.04 -60.28
C THR A 483 -13.98 25.62 -61.74
N ILE A 484 -13.65 26.59 -62.61
CA ILE A 484 -13.80 26.56 -64.07
C ILE A 484 -12.99 25.42 -64.75
N SER A 485 -12.11 24.72 -64.04
CA SER A 485 -11.33 23.60 -64.59
C SER A 485 -12.11 22.29 -64.79
N SER A 486 -13.28 22.11 -64.16
CA SER A 486 -14.08 20.88 -64.32
C SER A 486 -15.00 20.88 -65.55
N LEU A 487 -15.14 22.02 -66.24
CA LEU A 487 -16.02 22.18 -67.41
C LEU A 487 -15.40 21.76 -68.76
N LEU A 488 -14.11 21.39 -68.82
CA LEU A 488 -13.43 21.04 -70.08
C LEU A 488 -13.16 19.54 -70.28
N LYS A 489 -13.84 18.68 -69.52
CA LYS A 489 -13.73 17.21 -69.68
C LYS A 489 -15.10 16.53 -69.79
N GLU A 490 -15.99 17.12 -70.58
CA GLU A 490 -17.17 16.38 -71.05
C GLU A 490 -16.78 15.48 -72.23
N LYS A 491 -16.65 14.18 -71.95
CA LYS A 491 -16.87 13.13 -72.96
C LYS A 491 -17.49 11.89 -72.31
N GLU A 492 -18.80 11.79 -72.51
CA GLU A 492 -19.63 10.59 -72.62
C GLU A 492 -19.64 9.57 -71.46
N GLY A 493 -20.69 9.65 -70.64
CA GLY A 493 -21.44 8.48 -70.18
C GLY A 493 -21.19 8.00 -68.74
N SER A 494 -22.22 8.20 -67.90
CA SER A 494 -22.47 7.56 -66.57
C SER A 494 -21.89 8.28 -65.35
N GLU A 495 -22.62 9.31 -64.91
CA GLU A 495 -22.48 9.95 -63.60
C GLU A 495 -22.95 9.02 -62.47
N ALA A 496 -22.00 8.49 -61.70
CA ALA A 496 -22.07 8.29 -60.26
C ALA A 496 -20.63 8.20 -59.75
N ALA A 497 -20.23 9.10 -58.84
CA ALA A 497 -18.88 9.15 -58.31
C ALA A 497 -18.54 7.81 -57.62
N LYS A 498 -17.64 7.04 -58.23
CA LYS A 498 -17.09 5.79 -57.69
C LYS A 498 -15.79 6.13 -56.96
N PHE A 499 -15.59 5.64 -55.74
CA PHE A 499 -14.26 5.68 -55.14
C PHE A 499 -13.30 4.87 -56.02
N THR A 500 -12.09 5.38 -56.18
CA THR A 500 -11.00 4.65 -56.82
C THR A 500 -10.57 3.47 -55.95
N VAL A 501 -9.92 2.46 -56.55
CA VAL A 501 -9.39 1.31 -55.79
C VAL A 501 -8.43 1.77 -54.69
N ASP A 502 -7.65 2.82 -54.95
CA ASP A 502 -6.72 3.42 -53.98
C ASP A 502 -7.46 4.08 -52.80
N GLU A 503 -8.60 4.74 -53.04
CA GLU A 503 -9.45 5.31 -51.98
C GLU A 503 -10.14 4.23 -51.14
N LEU A 504 -10.58 3.12 -51.76
CA LEU A 504 -11.14 1.97 -51.03
C LEU A 504 -10.08 1.32 -50.12
N CYS A 505 -8.86 1.15 -50.63
CA CYS A 505 -7.72 0.68 -49.84
C CYS A 505 -7.43 1.63 -48.67
N LEU A 506 -7.41 2.95 -48.92
CA LEU A 506 -7.21 3.96 -47.86
C LEU A 506 -8.26 3.86 -46.76
N ILE A 507 -9.55 3.78 -47.10
CA ILE A 507 -10.63 3.68 -46.11
C ILE A 507 -10.47 2.42 -45.25
N CYS A 508 -10.10 1.29 -45.86
CA CYS A 508 -9.84 0.03 -45.15
C CYS A 508 -8.60 0.11 -44.25
N SER A 509 -7.54 0.79 -44.69
CA SER A 509 -6.34 1.05 -43.88
C SER A 509 -6.67 1.94 -42.69
N ILE A 510 -7.38 3.06 -42.89
CA ILE A 510 -7.83 3.96 -41.82
C ILE A 510 -8.69 3.21 -40.80
N LEU A 511 -9.61 2.36 -41.26
CA LEU A 511 -10.45 1.53 -40.40
C LEU A 511 -9.61 0.59 -39.53
N SER A 512 -8.64 -0.09 -40.13
CA SER A 512 -7.77 -1.03 -39.41
C SER A 512 -6.87 -0.31 -38.40
N THR A 513 -6.32 0.86 -38.76
CA THR A 513 -5.55 1.69 -37.83
C THR A 513 -6.42 2.23 -36.69
N ALA A 514 -7.65 2.66 -36.97
CA ALA A 514 -8.57 3.13 -35.93
C ALA A 514 -8.91 2.02 -34.91
N GLU A 515 -9.03 0.77 -35.35
CA GLU A 515 -9.23 -0.36 -34.44
C GLU A 515 -8.00 -0.63 -33.56
N TYR A 516 -6.82 -0.62 -34.15
CA TYR A 516 -5.58 -0.78 -33.40
C TYR A 516 -5.40 0.34 -32.35
N CYS A 517 -5.71 1.59 -32.71
CA CYS A 517 -5.70 2.71 -31.77
C CYS A 517 -6.72 2.56 -30.66
N LEU A 518 -7.93 2.07 -30.95
CA LEU A 518 -8.97 1.79 -29.94
C LEU A 518 -8.48 0.73 -28.94
N ALA A 519 -7.96 -0.40 -29.42
CA ALA A 519 -7.46 -1.48 -28.56
C ALA A 519 -6.28 -1.00 -27.69
N THR A 520 -5.36 -0.23 -28.26
CA THR A 520 -4.19 0.29 -27.54
C THR A 520 -4.57 1.38 -26.53
N THR A 521 -5.58 2.19 -26.82
CA THR A 521 -6.13 3.19 -25.87
C THR A 521 -6.73 2.51 -24.64
N GLN A 522 -7.44 1.40 -24.83
CA GLN A 522 -7.95 0.60 -23.71
C GLN A 522 -6.82 0.04 -22.84
N GLN A 523 -5.79 -0.55 -23.45
CA GLN A 523 -4.62 -1.07 -22.71
C GLN A 523 -3.85 0.04 -21.98
N LEU A 524 -3.78 1.24 -22.56
CA LEU A 524 -3.19 2.41 -21.91
C LEU A 524 -3.99 2.78 -20.67
N GLU A 525 -5.32 2.83 -20.75
CA GLU A 525 -6.18 3.17 -19.62
C GLU A 525 -6.00 2.19 -18.45
N GLU A 526 -5.97 0.89 -18.74
CA GLU A 526 -5.74 -0.15 -17.74
C GLU A 526 -4.38 0.03 -17.06
N LYS A 527 -3.31 0.24 -17.84
CA LYS A 527 -1.96 0.47 -17.29
C LYS A 527 -1.85 1.74 -16.45
N LEU A 528 -2.55 2.81 -16.85
CA LEU A 528 -2.58 4.05 -16.06
C LEU A 528 -3.32 3.82 -14.73
N LYS A 529 -4.45 3.10 -14.74
CA LYS A 529 -5.22 2.79 -13.54
C LYS A 529 -4.50 1.86 -12.56
N GLU A 530 -3.68 0.94 -13.04
CA GLU A 530 -2.84 0.08 -12.20
C GLU A 530 -1.77 0.84 -11.41
N LYS A 531 -1.31 1.98 -11.94
CA LYS A 531 -0.18 2.74 -11.39
C LYS A 531 -0.60 3.92 -10.53
N VAL A 532 -1.83 4.38 -10.64
CA VAL A 532 -2.30 5.57 -9.91
C VAL A 532 -2.84 5.19 -8.54
N ASP A 533 -2.63 6.09 -7.57
CA ASP A 533 -3.18 5.97 -6.22
C ASP A 533 -4.70 5.76 -6.27
N LYS A 534 -5.22 4.88 -5.40
CA LYS A 534 -6.64 4.43 -5.42
C LYS A 534 -7.67 5.57 -5.43
N VAL A 535 -7.33 6.73 -4.87
CA VAL A 535 -8.19 7.92 -4.81
C VAL A 535 -8.33 8.62 -6.16
N LEU A 536 -7.31 8.50 -7.02
CA LEU A 536 -7.19 9.21 -8.29
C LEU A 536 -7.56 8.31 -9.50
N VAL A 537 -7.74 7.00 -9.29
CA VAL A 537 -8.08 6.02 -10.34
C VAL A 537 -9.36 6.41 -11.10
N GLU A 538 -10.39 6.90 -10.40
CA GLU A 538 -11.65 7.30 -11.03
C GLU A 538 -11.52 8.53 -11.94
N ARG A 539 -10.46 9.34 -11.76
CA ARG A 539 -10.22 10.53 -12.60
C ARG A 539 -9.59 10.19 -13.95
N ILE A 540 -9.02 8.98 -14.11
CA ILE A 540 -8.50 8.52 -15.40
C ILE A 540 -9.65 7.88 -16.17
N ASN A 541 -10.03 8.51 -17.27
CA ASN A 541 -11.07 8.02 -18.16
C ASN A 541 -10.67 8.33 -19.61
N LEU A 542 -10.52 7.30 -20.43
CA LEU A 542 -10.19 7.40 -21.86
C LEU A 542 -11.35 6.97 -22.78
N THR A 543 -12.56 6.79 -22.21
CA THR A 543 -13.74 6.34 -22.96
C THR A 543 -14.12 7.30 -24.10
N GLY A 544 -13.97 8.61 -23.90
CA GLY A 544 -14.27 9.60 -24.95
C GLY A 544 -13.36 9.46 -26.17
N GLU A 545 -12.08 9.13 -25.97
CA GLU A 545 -11.12 8.86 -27.04
C GLU A 545 -11.46 7.54 -27.75
N MET A 546 -11.82 6.50 -26.99
CA MET A 546 -12.28 5.21 -27.53
C MET A 546 -13.53 5.38 -28.40
N ASP A 547 -14.50 6.17 -27.95
CA ASP A 547 -15.72 6.52 -28.70
C ASP A 547 -15.40 7.28 -29.98
N THR A 548 -14.39 8.16 -29.93
CA THR A 548 -13.91 8.88 -31.12
C THR A 548 -13.37 7.90 -32.17
N PHE A 549 -12.51 6.94 -31.77
CA PHE A 549 -12.03 5.90 -32.70
C PHE A 549 -13.15 4.99 -33.20
N SER A 550 -14.09 4.61 -32.34
CA SER A 550 -15.29 3.85 -32.71
C SER A 550 -16.15 4.58 -33.76
N THR A 551 -16.24 5.91 -33.64
CA THR A 551 -16.92 6.78 -34.60
C THR A 551 -16.19 6.78 -35.95
N VAL A 552 -14.86 6.87 -35.95
CA VAL A 552 -14.06 6.76 -37.19
C VAL A 552 -14.30 5.42 -37.88
N ILE A 553 -14.25 4.30 -37.14
CA ILE A 553 -14.53 2.96 -37.66
C ILE A 553 -15.93 2.89 -38.29
N SER A 554 -16.93 3.41 -37.58
CA SER A 554 -18.32 3.43 -38.04
C SER A 554 -18.50 4.25 -39.33
N ASN A 555 -17.85 5.41 -39.41
CA ASN A 555 -17.86 6.27 -40.59
C ASN A 555 -17.16 5.61 -41.78
N SER A 556 -16.00 4.96 -41.58
CA SER A 556 -15.32 4.21 -42.63
C SER A 556 -16.20 3.10 -43.20
N ILE A 557 -16.85 2.31 -42.34
CA ILE A 557 -17.79 1.27 -42.79
C ILE A 557 -18.96 1.89 -43.56
N GLN A 558 -19.50 3.01 -43.09
CA GLN A 558 -20.61 3.69 -43.77
C GLN A 558 -20.21 4.20 -45.16
N LEU A 559 -19.00 4.74 -45.32
CA LEU A 559 -18.47 5.17 -46.62
C LEU A 559 -18.34 4.00 -47.60
N LEU A 560 -17.82 2.85 -47.13
CA LEU A 560 -17.73 1.63 -47.94
C LEU A 560 -19.12 1.14 -48.38
N VAL A 561 -20.09 1.14 -47.45
CA VAL A 561 -21.48 0.76 -47.77
C VAL A 561 -22.10 1.73 -48.76
N GLN A 562 -21.90 3.03 -48.58
CA GLN A 562 -22.43 4.08 -49.45
C GLN A 562 -21.87 3.97 -50.87
N ASP A 563 -20.58 3.69 -51.02
CA ASP A 563 -19.95 3.48 -52.34
C ASP A 563 -20.53 2.27 -53.07
N LEU A 564 -20.65 1.13 -52.38
CA LEU A 564 -21.20 -0.08 -52.99
C LEU A 564 -22.70 0.09 -53.34
N ASP A 565 -23.46 0.76 -52.48
CA ASP A 565 -24.86 1.12 -52.76
C ASP A 565 -24.97 2.04 -53.98
N ALA A 566 -24.19 3.13 -54.01
CA ALA A 566 -24.20 4.09 -55.10
C ALA A 566 -23.76 3.47 -56.43
N ALA A 567 -22.85 2.49 -56.40
CA ALA A 567 -22.45 1.73 -57.58
C ALA A 567 -23.60 0.87 -58.15
N CYS A 568 -24.56 0.46 -57.32
CA CYS A 568 -25.72 -0.33 -57.75
C CYS A 568 -26.89 0.54 -58.25
N ASP A 569 -26.99 1.79 -57.80
CA ASP A 569 -28.11 2.71 -58.09
C ASP A 569 -28.40 2.94 -59.59
N PRO A 570 -27.40 3.09 -60.50
CA PRO A 570 -27.67 3.23 -61.93
C PRO A 570 -28.39 2.02 -62.54
N ALA A 571 -27.99 0.82 -62.15
CA ALA A 571 -28.61 -0.41 -62.62
C ALA A 571 -30.04 -0.58 -62.06
N LEU A 572 -30.26 -0.21 -60.80
CA LEU A 572 -31.59 -0.20 -60.17
C LEU A 572 -32.53 0.84 -60.81
N THR A 573 -32.00 2.02 -61.13
CA THR A 573 -32.74 3.08 -61.80
C THR A 573 -33.14 2.67 -63.22
N ALA A 574 -32.21 2.08 -63.97
CA ALA A 574 -32.48 1.59 -65.32
C ALA A 574 -33.52 0.44 -65.30
N MET A 575 -33.46 -0.45 -64.31
CA MET A 575 -34.48 -1.49 -64.08
C MET A 575 -35.89 -0.90 -63.87
N SER A 576 -36.00 0.17 -63.09
CA SER A 576 -37.30 0.81 -62.80
C SER A 576 -37.92 1.56 -63.99
N LYS A 577 -37.11 1.94 -64.99
CA LYS A 577 -37.54 2.66 -66.20
C LYS A 577 -37.85 1.71 -67.37
N MET A 578 -37.67 0.40 -67.21
CA MET A 578 -37.88 -0.58 -68.26
C MET A 578 -39.39 -0.82 -68.51
N PRO A 579 -39.86 -0.90 -69.77
CA PRO A 579 -41.25 -1.21 -70.08
C PRO A 579 -41.52 -2.72 -69.91
N TRP A 580 -41.83 -3.15 -68.70
CA TRP A 580 -42.06 -4.56 -68.35
C TRP A 580 -43.30 -5.21 -68.99
N GLN A 581 -44.16 -4.41 -69.62
CA GLN A 581 -45.35 -4.89 -70.33
C GLN A 581 -45.02 -5.50 -71.69
N SER A 582 -44.00 -4.96 -72.38
CA SER A 582 -43.65 -5.32 -73.76
C SER A 582 -42.61 -6.45 -73.84
N VAL A 583 -42.41 -7.19 -72.74
CA VAL A 583 -41.46 -8.30 -72.69
C VAL A 583 -42.19 -9.58 -73.13
N GLU A 584 -41.93 -10.01 -74.37
CA GLU A 584 -42.59 -11.16 -75.00
C GLU A 584 -41.81 -12.50 -74.82
N HIS A 585 -40.53 -12.44 -74.46
CA HIS A 585 -39.68 -13.63 -74.28
C HIS A 585 -38.90 -13.60 -72.96
N VAL A 586 -38.80 -14.79 -72.33
CA VAL A 586 -37.97 -15.02 -71.15
C VAL A 586 -36.52 -15.24 -71.60
N GLY A 587 -35.64 -14.26 -71.37
CA GLY A 587 -34.22 -14.33 -71.70
C GLY A 587 -33.35 -14.73 -70.51
N ASP A 588 -32.28 -15.49 -70.75
CA ASP A 588 -31.44 -16.06 -69.69
C ASP A 588 -30.61 -15.03 -68.89
N GLN A 589 -30.45 -13.77 -69.33
CA GLN A 589 -29.71 -12.74 -68.59
C GLN A 589 -30.42 -11.39 -68.61
N SER A 590 -30.47 -10.71 -67.46
CA SER A 590 -30.93 -9.32 -67.35
C SER A 590 -29.73 -8.40 -67.25
N PRO A 591 -29.54 -7.43 -68.18
CA PRO A 591 -28.35 -6.58 -68.20
C PRO A 591 -28.18 -5.78 -66.89
N TYR A 592 -29.29 -5.38 -66.26
CA TYR A 592 -29.29 -4.63 -65.00
C TYR A 592 -28.89 -5.51 -63.81
N VAL A 593 -29.43 -6.74 -63.72
CA VAL A 593 -29.06 -7.68 -62.65
C VAL A 593 -27.62 -8.13 -62.82
N THR A 594 -27.18 -8.42 -64.05
CA THR A 594 -25.78 -8.72 -64.35
C THR A 594 -24.87 -7.55 -63.99
N SER A 595 -25.27 -6.30 -64.22
CA SER A 595 -24.52 -5.10 -63.81
C SER A 595 -24.42 -4.95 -62.30
N VAL A 596 -25.51 -5.16 -61.53
CA VAL A 596 -25.45 -5.17 -60.05
C VAL A 596 -24.52 -6.27 -59.54
N ILE A 597 -24.65 -7.50 -60.07
CA ILE A 597 -23.80 -8.64 -59.67
C ILE A 597 -22.33 -8.37 -60.02
N MET A 598 -22.06 -7.73 -61.17
CA MET A 598 -20.72 -7.36 -61.58
C MET A 598 -20.09 -6.34 -60.62
N HIS A 599 -20.82 -5.30 -60.22
CA HIS A 599 -20.33 -4.32 -59.25
C HIS A 599 -20.03 -4.94 -57.87
N ILE A 600 -20.92 -5.81 -57.38
CA ILE A 600 -20.69 -6.55 -56.13
C ILE A 600 -19.46 -7.46 -56.25
N LYS A 601 -19.34 -8.22 -57.34
CA LYS A 601 -18.19 -9.13 -57.57
C LYS A 601 -16.86 -8.40 -57.77
N GLN A 602 -16.88 -7.14 -58.18
CA GLN A 602 -15.67 -6.32 -58.33
C GLN A 602 -15.23 -5.70 -57.00
N ASN A 603 -16.15 -5.07 -56.27
CA ASN A 603 -15.78 -4.26 -55.10
C ASN A 603 -15.66 -5.09 -53.80
N VAL A 604 -16.52 -6.09 -53.60
CA VAL A 604 -16.53 -6.87 -52.33
C VAL A 604 -15.23 -7.66 -52.09
N PRO A 605 -14.61 -8.33 -53.09
CA PRO A 605 -13.33 -9.01 -52.87
C PRO A 605 -12.19 -8.05 -52.49
N ILE A 606 -12.15 -6.86 -53.08
CA ILE A 606 -11.13 -5.84 -52.75
C ILE A 606 -11.28 -5.40 -51.29
N ILE A 607 -12.50 -5.15 -50.83
CA ILE A 607 -12.78 -4.78 -49.43
C ILE A 607 -12.45 -5.96 -48.49
N ARG A 608 -12.83 -7.18 -48.85
CA ARG A 608 -12.53 -8.40 -48.09
C ARG A 608 -11.03 -8.57 -47.89
N ASP A 609 -10.26 -8.45 -48.96
CA ASP A 609 -8.82 -8.71 -48.94
C ASP A 609 -8.08 -7.65 -48.12
N ASN A 610 -8.50 -6.38 -48.20
CA ASN A 610 -7.96 -5.29 -47.38
C ASN A 610 -8.40 -5.35 -45.89
N LEU A 611 -9.54 -5.98 -45.57
CA LEU A 611 -10.03 -6.17 -44.20
C LEU A 611 -9.77 -7.59 -43.66
N ALA A 612 -8.84 -8.34 -44.27
CA ALA A 612 -8.55 -9.72 -43.89
C ALA A 612 -8.13 -9.87 -42.41
N SER A 613 -7.36 -8.91 -41.89
CA SER A 613 -6.94 -8.86 -40.48
C SER A 613 -8.06 -8.43 -39.52
N THR A 614 -9.12 -7.79 -40.02
CA THR A 614 -10.20 -7.21 -39.21
C THR A 614 -11.58 -7.73 -39.64
N ARG A 615 -11.68 -9.05 -39.76
CA ARG A 615 -12.84 -9.78 -40.29
C ARG A 615 -14.20 -9.38 -39.69
N LYS A 616 -14.25 -9.02 -38.40
CA LYS A 616 -15.47 -8.54 -37.73
C LYS A 616 -16.12 -7.34 -38.46
N TYR A 617 -15.30 -6.42 -38.98
CA TYR A 617 -15.80 -5.23 -39.69
C TYR A 617 -16.19 -5.54 -41.12
N PHE A 618 -15.55 -6.52 -41.77
CA PHE A 618 -16.02 -7.03 -43.05
C PHE A 618 -17.43 -7.62 -42.93
N THR A 619 -17.68 -8.44 -41.90
CA THR A 619 -19.03 -8.96 -41.61
C THR A 619 -20.01 -7.82 -41.33
N GLN A 620 -19.63 -6.82 -40.54
CA GLN A 620 -20.48 -5.67 -40.25
C GLN A 620 -20.80 -4.84 -41.52
N PHE A 621 -19.82 -4.68 -42.42
CA PHE A 621 -20.01 -4.08 -43.73
C PHE A 621 -21.04 -4.85 -44.55
N CYS A 622 -20.90 -6.17 -44.69
CA CYS A 622 -21.85 -7.00 -45.45
C CYS A 622 -23.27 -6.91 -44.89
N ILE A 623 -23.42 -6.95 -43.57
CA ILE A 623 -24.73 -6.82 -42.91
C ILE A 623 -25.33 -5.43 -43.17
N LYS A 624 -24.56 -4.34 -42.98
CA LYS A 624 -25.05 -2.97 -43.20
C LYS A 624 -25.39 -2.72 -44.67
N PHE A 625 -24.59 -3.21 -45.60
CA PHE A 625 -24.89 -3.16 -47.03
C PHE A 625 -26.18 -3.90 -47.33
N THR A 626 -26.33 -5.14 -46.88
CA THR A 626 -27.54 -5.95 -47.09
C THR A 626 -28.79 -5.25 -46.54
N ASN A 627 -28.70 -4.66 -45.34
CA ASN A 627 -29.79 -3.93 -44.70
C ASN A 627 -30.16 -2.63 -45.44
N SER A 628 -29.21 -1.98 -46.11
CA SER A 628 -29.46 -0.78 -46.92
C SER A 628 -29.98 -1.13 -48.31
N PHE A 629 -29.37 -2.13 -48.95
CA PHE A 629 -29.62 -2.54 -50.31
C PHE A 629 -30.99 -3.23 -50.49
N ILE A 630 -31.37 -4.13 -49.57
CA ILE A 630 -32.63 -4.89 -49.70
C ILE A 630 -33.86 -3.96 -49.76
N PRO A 631 -34.07 -3.01 -48.83
CA PRO A 631 -35.21 -2.10 -48.89
C PRO A 631 -35.19 -1.22 -50.15
N LYS A 632 -34.02 -0.72 -50.56
CA LYS A 632 -33.86 0.06 -51.80
C LYS A 632 -34.27 -0.78 -53.01
N PHE A 633 -33.77 -2.00 -53.10
CA PHE A 633 -34.10 -2.92 -54.18
C PHE A 633 -35.61 -3.19 -54.25
N ILE A 634 -36.24 -3.54 -53.11
CA ILE A 634 -37.69 -3.75 -53.00
C ILE A 634 -38.47 -2.52 -53.47
N ASN A 635 -38.06 -1.31 -53.07
CA ASN A 635 -38.71 -0.07 -53.50
C ASN A 635 -38.63 0.15 -55.01
N HIS A 636 -37.48 -0.13 -55.64
CA HIS A 636 -37.33 -0.04 -57.09
C HIS A 636 -38.21 -1.04 -57.84
N LEU A 637 -38.51 -2.20 -57.25
CA LEU A 637 -39.45 -3.17 -57.85
C LEU A 637 -40.89 -2.73 -57.84
N PHE A 638 -41.34 -2.12 -56.75
CA PHE A 638 -42.70 -1.63 -56.67
C PHE A 638 -42.98 -0.56 -57.75
N ARG A 639 -41.93 0.12 -58.22
CA ARG A 639 -41.98 1.10 -59.32
C ARG A 639 -42.05 0.47 -60.72
N CYS A 640 -41.76 -0.82 -60.90
CA CYS A 640 -41.73 -1.49 -62.21
C CYS A 640 -43.12 -1.86 -62.80
N LYS A 641 -44.24 -1.43 -62.20
CA LYS A 641 -45.60 -1.82 -62.63
C LYS A 641 -46.13 -0.92 -63.77
N PRO A 642 -46.99 -1.41 -64.69
CA PRO A 642 -47.52 -2.79 -64.84
C PRO A 642 -46.52 -3.81 -65.43
N ILE A 643 -46.57 -5.07 -64.98
CA ILE A 643 -45.72 -6.19 -65.43
C ILE A 643 -46.60 -7.23 -66.12
N SER A 644 -46.22 -7.74 -67.31
CA SER A 644 -46.94 -8.82 -68.02
C SER A 644 -46.68 -10.20 -67.37
N MET A 645 -47.47 -11.23 -67.69
CA MET A 645 -47.25 -12.60 -67.16
C MET A 645 -45.84 -13.13 -67.49
N VAL A 646 -45.39 -12.92 -68.72
CA VAL A 646 -44.02 -13.27 -69.18
C VAL A 646 -42.97 -12.39 -68.49
N GLY A 647 -43.26 -11.11 -68.26
CA GLY A 647 -42.40 -10.22 -67.47
C GLY A 647 -42.27 -10.66 -66.00
N ALA A 648 -43.31 -11.25 -65.41
CA ALA A 648 -43.31 -11.75 -64.04
C ALA A 648 -42.51 -13.06 -63.90
N GLU A 649 -42.61 -13.99 -64.86
CA GLU A 649 -41.76 -15.18 -64.92
C GLU A 649 -40.28 -14.82 -65.13
N GLN A 650 -40.02 -13.87 -66.03
CA GLN A 650 -38.69 -13.32 -66.26
C GLN A 650 -38.13 -12.63 -65.01
N CYS A 651 -38.97 -11.92 -64.25
CA CYS A 651 -38.63 -11.44 -62.92
C CYS A 651 -38.28 -12.61 -61.99
N CYS A 652 -39.14 -13.63 -61.84
CA CYS A 652 -38.97 -14.81 -60.97
C CYS A 652 -37.58 -15.47 -61.13
N VAL A 653 -37.18 -15.77 -62.37
CA VAL A 653 -35.87 -16.39 -62.66
C VAL A 653 -34.69 -15.48 -62.24
N ARG A 654 -34.86 -14.15 -62.35
CA ARG A 654 -33.85 -13.16 -61.93
C ARG A 654 -33.69 -13.10 -60.40
N TRP A 655 -34.79 -13.24 -59.65
CA TRP A 655 -34.78 -13.27 -58.17
C TRP A 655 -33.97 -14.42 -57.61
N THR A 656 -34.16 -15.61 -58.18
CA THR A 656 -33.45 -16.83 -57.77
C THR A 656 -31.93 -16.69 -57.95
N ARG A 657 -31.47 -15.99 -59.00
CA ARG A 657 -30.04 -15.73 -59.22
C ARG A 657 -29.45 -14.70 -58.25
N LEU A 658 -30.20 -13.66 -57.88
CA LEU A 658 -29.75 -12.72 -56.86
C LEU A 658 -29.72 -13.38 -55.47
N GLY A 659 -30.71 -14.22 -55.17
CA GLY A 659 -30.76 -15.02 -53.95
C GLY A 659 -29.66 -16.08 -53.87
N GLY A 660 -29.23 -16.64 -55.01
CA GLY A 660 -28.11 -17.59 -55.10
C GLY A 660 -26.76 -17.00 -54.67
N LEU A 661 -26.59 -15.67 -54.68
CA LEU A 661 -25.40 -15.01 -54.11
C LEU A 661 -25.39 -15.05 -52.58
N ARG A 662 -26.57 -15.12 -51.94
CA ARG A 662 -26.70 -15.28 -50.48
C ARG A 662 -26.22 -16.67 -50.02
N GLY A 663 -26.31 -17.69 -50.89
CA GLY A 663 -25.76 -19.03 -50.65
C GLY A 663 -24.26 -19.18 -50.92
N HIS A 664 -23.60 -18.11 -51.39
CA HIS A 664 -22.16 -18.05 -51.63
C HIS A 664 -21.47 -17.06 -50.67
N GLU A 665 -22.10 -16.74 -49.53
CA GLU A 665 -21.38 -16.21 -48.36
C GLU A 665 -20.52 -17.33 -47.76
N PRO A 666 -19.24 -17.09 -47.45
CA PRO A 666 -18.36 -18.13 -46.95
C PRO A 666 -18.71 -18.43 -45.49
N HIS A 667 -19.30 -19.61 -45.27
CA HIS A 667 -19.00 -20.38 -44.07
C HIS A 667 -17.54 -20.86 -44.13
N THR A 668 -16.60 -19.95 -43.88
CA THR A 668 -15.21 -20.23 -43.46
C THR A 668 -14.59 -18.98 -42.92
#